data_AF-A0A1Y1VZI1-F1
#
_entry.id   AF-A0A1Y1VZI1-F1
#
_cell.length_a   1.000
_cell.length_b   1.000
_cell.length_c   1.000
_cell.angle_alpha   90.00
_cell.angle_beta   90.00
_cell.angle_gamma   90.00
#
_symmetry.space_group_name_H-M   'P 1'
#
loop_
_entity.id
_entity.type
_entity.pdbx_description
1 polymer ?
#
loop_
_entity_poly.entity_id
_entity_poly.type
_entity_poly.pdbx_seq_one_letter_code
_entity_poly.pdbx_strand_id
1 'polypeptide(L)'
;MFGKNFLFSTLGLFFLSTKLVLVNADCTVTGTKGGTLTFTADCKQGYYTSDTDCSSSCESQTLSSLAAGSATYLYYCSAATTCEIKSAGAYYSSNLLIKCDANSCKVTSHSDEGIKGYYINKGTEKDAKPLIYCSGNSTNNCKVQEGTSGGYYVNAGFDKSTNKLIHCTGTTSCESIQGSTGYYENSGADNASNQLINCGNTCDTKAASIGYYLNMGDTTKRIITCTAGTTCSTGAAETSCTANEIGKIYESDSKFYLCVSTTTASDNIEIKVGATASTKVITKAKFPGTTNSVVDNTVNINADGSVTYQKCTSDGSGSWSGCTAGAYYLSVTDCSNTACFTDLSLNNSASSSPSLFYCTSSTSCSKEENITGLSYLNNDTIITCSASACTSTAFSSANSGYYVNGGKDKSTKPLIYCNGSSSCETKAASIGYYLSGSDKDADADEDTYSNVIKCDNDVCSVSDHAPTKVGAYVNGDGAITNNSEIIYKKLINLATSKFSEKNIAEIDAGVYLDAGDGKNVIICTYDDTNKGACTSKVGNKNKGYGYIDANTSGNIIVCTESSCSSLPNGNAQAAANNKPVQNASYIDASVTGDATIITCTKDTEGTTCTSTSFPSTSTKYAFLDGSTYDSGFKNLLVYDSSDKKIKQLSPNSIYTDGIAYIDGSDTEHKRIIKCSSATSCEASANGSDVTTNIFFINGVDQKEYVVCTSTEGCVSKPGTATTSNSDNYYPDSLNSGKIIKCLSKNGNCSQESHNGVAADYTYYLDGFNPSKVLECQNDKICTENEGLSTNGYAYIDAVTKGNVIICKSNAGSATPSTKSSKRDGNNSSSTTTCSSQSSGAKPADTTAKTT
;
A
#
# COMPACT_ATOMS: atom_id res chain seq x y z
N MET A 1 71.61 -60.54 21.72
CA MET A 1 71.96 -59.10 21.72
C MET A 1 70.67 -58.34 21.41
N PHE A 2 70.05 -57.49 22.20
CA PHE A 2 70.25 -56.82 23.51
C PHE A 2 68.90 -57.01 24.27
N GLY A 3 68.78 -57.30 25.58
CA GLY A 3 69.21 -56.51 26.75
C GLY A 3 68.34 -55.25 26.88
N LYS A 4 67.73 -54.84 28.00
CA LYS A 4 67.71 -55.22 29.41
C LYS A 4 66.58 -54.40 30.07
N ASN A 5 65.98 -54.95 31.13
CA ASN A 5 65.49 -54.35 32.39
C ASN A 5 65.15 -52.84 32.47
N PHE A 6 64.01 -52.50 33.10
CA PHE A 6 64.02 -51.64 34.31
C PHE A 6 62.73 -51.76 35.15
N LEU A 7 62.89 -51.51 36.45
CA LEU A 7 62.01 -51.80 37.58
C LEU A 7 61.11 -50.61 38.02
N PHE A 8 60.01 -50.98 38.69
CA PHE A 8 59.29 -50.38 39.84
C PHE A 8 58.41 -49.10 39.75
N SER A 9 57.30 -49.21 40.52
CA SER A 9 56.42 -48.18 41.13
C SER A 9 55.34 -47.61 40.20
N THR A 10 54.08 -47.43 40.56
CA THR A 10 53.45 -47.11 41.86
C THR A 10 51.96 -47.50 41.84
N LEU A 11 51.43 -47.66 43.05
CA LEU A 11 50.03 -47.82 43.45
C LEU A 11 49.04 -46.95 42.64
N GLY A 12 48.02 -47.59 42.04
CA GLY A 12 46.90 -46.90 41.39
C GLY A 12 45.62 -47.72 41.53
N LEU A 13 44.74 -47.27 42.42
CA LEU A 13 43.35 -47.72 42.54
C LEU A 13 42.67 -47.71 41.16
N PHE A 14 42.15 -48.86 40.73
CA PHE A 14 41.07 -48.91 39.75
C PHE A 14 39.90 -49.65 40.39
N PHE A 15 38.86 -48.89 40.75
CA PHE A 15 37.53 -49.40 41.02
C PHE A 15 37.00 -50.07 39.74
N LEU A 16 36.94 -51.40 39.72
CA LEU A 16 36.02 -52.11 38.83
C LEU A 16 34.60 -51.81 39.32
N SER A 17 33.90 -50.90 38.65
CA SER A 17 32.44 -50.83 38.76
C SER A 17 31.83 -51.99 37.97
N THR A 18 31.95 -53.20 38.48
CA THR A 18 31.00 -54.26 38.14
C THR A 18 29.68 -53.84 38.76
N LYS A 19 28.82 -53.18 37.97
CA LYS A 19 27.38 -53.20 38.26
C LYS A 19 26.99 -54.67 38.31
N LEU A 20 26.82 -55.17 39.52
CA LEU A 20 26.14 -56.41 39.82
C LEU A 20 24.77 -56.30 39.15
N VAL A 21 24.59 -56.92 37.99
CA VAL A 21 23.24 -57.23 37.51
C VAL A 21 22.77 -58.31 38.48
N LEU A 22 21.90 -57.93 39.42
CA LEU A 22 21.15 -58.91 40.20
C LEU A 22 20.37 -59.75 39.19
N VAL A 23 20.84 -60.98 38.93
CA VAL A 23 19.97 -62.03 38.40
C VAL A 23 18.93 -62.25 39.50
N ASN A 24 17.65 -62.03 39.19
CA ASN A 24 16.58 -62.34 40.13
C ASN A 24 16.66 -63.84 40.44
N ALA A 25 16.76 -64.19 41.72
CA ALA A 25 16.82 -65.58 42.16
C ALA A 25 15.55 -66.33 41.72
N ASP A 26 15.72 -67.60 41.33
CA ASP A 26 14.60 -68.47 40.97
C ASP A 26 13.65 -68.65 42.16
N CYS A 27 12.34 -68.64 41.91
CA CYS A 27 11.27 -68.65 42.93
C CYS A 27 10.62 -70.04 43.00
N THR A 28 10.49 -70.65 44.18
CA THR A 28 9.88 -71.99 44.34
C THR A 28 8.41 -71.93 44.76
N VAL A 29 7.59 -72.85 44.24
CA VAL A 29 6.11 -72.87 44.37
C VAL A 29 5.60 -74.20 44.91
N THR A 30 4.64 -74.18 45.84
CA THR A 30 3.88 -75.36 46.29
C THR A 30 2.38 -75.02 46.47
N GLY A 31 1.45 -75.89 46.05
CA GLY A 31 0.00 -75.66 46.27
C GLY A 31 -0.98 -76.46 45.39
N THR A 32 -2.29 -76.39 45.72
CA THR A 32 -3.42 -77.05 45.02
C THR A 32 -4.59 -76.10 44.68
N LYS A 33 -5.41 -76.51 43.71
CA LYS A 33 -6.35 -75.71 42.87
C LYS A 33 -7.40 -74.85 43.61
N GLY A 34 -7.58 -73.60 43.15
CA GLY A 34 -8.79 -72.78 43.38
C GLY A 34 -8.61 -71.51 44.23
N GLY A 35 -7.41 -71.23 44.72
CA GLY A 35 -7.09 -70.04 45.49
C GLY A 35 -5.65 -69.59 45.30
N THR A 36 -5.30 -68.49 45.96
CA THR A 36 -3.96 -67.91 46.04
C THR A 36 -2.90 -68.98 46.28
N LEU A 37 -2.03 -69.23 45.30
CA LEU A 37 -0.84 -70.07 45.47
C LEU A 37 0.05 -69.42 46.55
N THR A 38 0.48 -70.17 47.57
CA THR A 38 1.29 -69.65 48.69
C THR A 38 2.76 -70.01 48.46
N PHE A 39 3.60 -69.00 48.21
CA PHE A 39 5.02 -69.19 47.87
C PHE A 39 5.91 -68.89 49.09
N THR A 40 7.12 -69.44 49.11
CA THR A 40 8.15 -69.15 50.13
C THR A 40 8.64 -67.71 50.05
N ALA A 41 9.06 -67.14 51.19
CA ALA A 41 9.23 -65.69 51.45
C ALA A 41 10.26 -64.92 50.60
N ASP A 42 10.86 -65.52 49.56
CA ASP A 42 11.97 -64.97 48.78
C ASP A 42 11.56 -64.47 47.38
N CYS A 43 10.30 -64.65 46.95
CA CYS A 43 9.86 -64.23 45.62
C CYS A 43 9.62 -62.71 45.53
N LYS A 44 10.25 -62.03 44.57
CA LYS A 44 10.00 -60.60 44.30
C LYS A 44 8.76 -60.43 43.42
N GLN A 45 8.08 -59.28 43.57
CA GLN A 45 6.97 -58.91 42.69
C GLN A 45 7.44 -58.87 41.23
N GLY A 46 6.75 -59.55 40.31
CA GLY A 46 7.15 -59.61 38.91
C GLY A 46 6.64 -60.85 38.16
N TYR A 47 7.06 -60.95 36.90
CA TYR A 47 6.73 -62.08 36.03
C TYR A 47 7.82 -63.17 36.06
N TYR A 48 7.40 -64.43 35.95
CA TYR A 48 8.25 -65.61 35.93
C TYR A 48 7.74 -66.63 34.91
N THR A 49 8.61 -67.47 34.38
CA THR A 49 8.26 -68.49 33.36
C THR A 49 8.53 -69.91 33.87
N SER A 50 7.75 -70.88 33.38
CA SER A 50 7.96 -72.31 33.67
C SER A 50 7.41 -73.18 32.53
N ASP A 51 7.99 -74.35 32.32
CA ASP A 51 7.49 -75.35 31.37
C ASP A 51 6.43 -76.28 31.97
N THR A 52 6.20 -76.18 33.28
CA THR A 52 5.30 -77.07 34.03
C THR A 52 3.98 -76.39 34.37
N ASP A 53 2.88 -77.09 34.11
CA ASP A 53 1.54 -76.67 34.48
C ASP A 53 1.29 -76.87 35.98
N CYS A 54 1.20 -75.79 36.76
CA CYS A 54 0.78 -75.87 38.16
C CYS A 54 -0.73 -75.60 38.34
N SER A 55 -1.55 -75.69 37.29
CA SER A 55 -2.99 -75.39 37.35
C SER A 55 -3.83 -76.43 38.12
N SER A 56 -3.36 -77.67 38.30
CA SER A 56 -4.09 -78.75 39.00
C SER A 56 -3.46 -79.18 40.33
N SER A 57 -2.13 -79.29 40.41
CA SER A 57 -1.36 -79.63 41.64
C SER A 57 0.13 -79.47 41.36
N CYS A 58 0.90 -78.81 42.24
CA CYS A 58 2.36 -78.73 42.10
C CYS A 58 3.10 -79.27 43.33
N GLU A 59 3.78 -80.41 43.16
CA GLU A 59 4.84 -80.86 44.06
C GLU A 59 6.10 -80.03 43.74
N SER A 60 6.37 -79.02 44.57
CA SER A 60 7.58 -78.16 44.59
C SER A 60 8.23 -77.88 43.22
N GLN A 61 7.83 -76.79 42.55
CA GLN A 61 8.41 -76.38 41.26
C GLN A 61 9.23 -75.10 41.36
N THR A 62 10.29 -75.00 40.55
CA THR A 62 11.12 -73.79 40.44
C THR A 62 10.64 -72.95 39.25
N LEU A 63 10.26 -71.70 39.50
CA LEU A 63 9.97 -70.70 38.48
C LEU A 63 11.25 -69.96 38.11
N SER A 64 11.56 -69.94 36.82
CA SER A 64 12.70 -69.21 36.31
C SER A 64 12.39 -67.72 36.25
N SER A 65 13.38 -66.91 36.64
CA SER A 65 13.33 -65.48 36.39
C SER A 65 13.16 -65.18 34.90
N LEU A 66 12.49 -64.06 34.59
CA LEU A 66 12.16 -63.70 33.22
C LEU A 66 13.41 -63.48 32.37
N ALA A 67 13.65 -64.35 31.39
CA ALA A 67 14.74 -64.28 30.42
C ALA A 67 14.23 -64.53 29.00
N ALA A 68 14.96 -64.06 27.98
CA ALA A 68 14.60 -64.28 26.58
C ALA A 68 14.61 -65.79 26.26
N GLY A 69 13.55 -66.28 25.62
CA GLY A 69 13.35 -67.72 25.39
C GLY A 69 11.88 -68.09 25.21
N SER A 70 11.61 -69.39 25.23
CA SER A 70 10.26 -69.96 25.20
C SER A 70 10.02 -70.73 26.48
N ALA A 71 8.81 -70.64 27.02
CA ALA A 71 8.33 -71.44 28.13
C ALA A 71 6.87 -71.84 27.91
N THR A 72 6.36 -72.86 28.60
CA THR A 72 4.95 -73.27 28.46
C THR A 72 3.98 -72.30 29.16
N TYR A 73 4.33 -71.78 30.34
CA TYR A 73 3.45 -70.99 31.22
C TYR A 73 4.11 -69.70 31.75
N LEU A 74 3.27 -68.67 31.96
CA LEU A 74 3.64 -67.38 32.57
C LEU A 74 2.96 -67.21 33.92
N TYR A 75 3.73 -66.86 34.93
CA TYR A 75 3.27 -66.55 36.29
C TYR A 75 3.51 -65.08 36.60
N TYR A 76 2.59 -64.44 37.34
CA TYR A 76 2.79 -63.11 37.92
C TYR A 76 2.65 -63.17 39.44
N CYS A 77 3.68 -62.72 40.15
CA CYS A 77 3.69 -62.60 41.60
C CYS A 77 3.38 -61.17 42.02
N SER A 78 2.26 -60.95 42.72
CA SER A 78 1.88 -59.65 43.31
C SER A 78 2.58 -59.36 44.63
N ALA A 79 2.95 -60.40 45.39
CA ALA A 79 3.73 -60.31 46.62
C ALA A 79 4.49 -61.62 46.86
N ALA A 80 5.39 -61.65 47.86
CA ALA A 80 6.24 -62.81 48.15
C ALA A 80 5.49 -64.14 48.36
N THR A 81 4.21 -64.09 48.72
CA THR A 81 3.37 -65.26 48.97
C THR A 81 2.18 -65.37 48.04
N THR A 82 2.07 -64.53 46.99
CA THR A 82 0.89 -64.49 46.12
C THR A 82 1.29 -64.36 44.66
N CYS A 83 1.06 -65.42 43.88
CA CYS A 83 1.24 -65.42 42.42
C CYS A 83 0.11 -66.18 41.72
N GLU A 84 -0.11 -65.86 40.44
CA GLU A 84 -1.15 -66.43 39.60
C GLU A 84 -0.62 -66.79 38.20
N ILE A 85 -1.19 -67.82 37.58
CA ILE A 85 -0.95 -68.14 36.18
C ILE A 85 -1.66 -67.10 35.32
N LYS A 86 -0.96 -66.57 34.31
CA LYS A 86 -1.51 -65.60 33.37
C LYS A 86 -2.06 -66.31 32.13
N SER A 87 -3.17 -65.78 31.63
CA SER A 87 -3.83 -66.27 30.42
C SER A 87 -3.05 -65.93 29.15
N ALA A 88 -3.53 -66.39 28.00
CA ALA A 88 -3.03 -65.93 26.71
C ALA A 88 -3.12 -64.39 26.57
N GLY A 89 -2.12 -63.78 25.95
CA GLY A 89 -2.02 -62.33 25.78
C GLY A 89 -0.60 -61.80 25.64
N ALA A 90 -0.48 -60.49 25.45
CA ALA A 90 0.81 -59.80 25.50
C ALA A 90 1.00 -59.11 26.85
N TYR A 91 2.21 -59.23 27.41
CA TYR A 91 2.62 -58.65 28.66
C TYR A 91 3.96 -57.93 28.47
N TYR A 92 4.19 -56.89 29.27
CA TYR A 92 5.44 -56.14 29.24
C TYR A 92 6.01 -56.03 30.65
N SER A 93 7.26 -56.46 30.82
CA SER A 93 7.96 -56.35 32.11
C SER A 93 9.46 -56.38 31.91
N SER A 94 10.21 -55.62 32.71
CA SER A 94 11.68 -55.61 32.71
C SER A 94 12.30 -55.50 31.31
N ASN A 95 11.71 -54.66 30.45
CA ASN A 95 12.14 -54.47 29.07
C ASN A 95 12.04 -55.74 28.18
N LEU A 96 11.16 -56.66 28.53
CA LEU A 96 10.88 -57.87 27.76
C LEU A 96 9.41 -57.85 27.32
N LEU A 97 9.20 -58.12 26.04
CA LEU A 97 7.86 -58.39 25.52
C LEU A 97 7.59 -59.88 25.69
N ILE A 98 6.54 -60.21 26.43
CA ILE A 98 6.11 -61.59 26.66
C ILE A 98 4.83 -61.79 25.89
N LYS A 99 4.81 -62.76 24.98
CA LYS A 99 3.61 -63.13 24.24
C LYS A 99 3.26 -64.54 24.63
N CYS A 100 2.09 -64.74 25.24
CA CYS A 100 1.52 -66.06 25.54
C CYS A 100 0.32 -66.40 24.63
N ASP A 101 0.30 -67.60 24.07
CA ASP A 101 -0.89 -68.23 23.52
C ASP A 101 -1.47 -69.23 24.54
N ALA A 102 -2.34 -70.14 24.11
CA ALA A 102 -2.96 -71.12 25.01
C ALA A 102 -1.99 -72.19 25.54
N ASN A 103 -0.86 -72.40 24.87
CA ASN A 103 0.04 -73.54 25.09
C ASN A 103 1.52 -73.12 25.29
N SER A 104 1.88 -71.87 25.01
CA SER A 104 3.26 -71.40 25.08
C SER A 104 3.36 -69.89 25.30
N CYS A 105 4.46 -69.49 25.92
CA CYS A 105 4.87 -68.12 26.15
C CYS A 105 6.26 -67.87 25.54
N LYS A 106 6.34 -66.93 24.61
CA LYS A 106 7.59 -66.45 24.02
C LYS A 106 8.00 -65.13 24.67
N VAL A 107 9.14 -65.13 25.34
CA VAL A 107 9.78 -63.94 25.93
C VAL A 107 10.82 -63.43 24.95
N THR A 108 10.64 -62.20 24.48
CA THR A 108 11.50 -61.58 23.46
C THR A 108 12.15 -60.32 24.01
N SER A 109 13.43 -60.13 23.71
CA SER A 109 14.16 -58.89 24.03
C SER A 109 13.51 -57.68 23.33
N HIS A 110 13.49 -56.53 24.01
CA HIS A 110 13.04 -55.25 23.43
C HIS A 110 13.80 -54.81 22.17
N SER A 111 14.96 -55.42 21.89
CA SER A 111 15.85 -55.08 20.78
C SER A 111 15.61 -55.89 19.51
N ASP A 112 14.63 -56.80 19.50
CA ASP A 112 14.26 -57.59 18.32
C ASP A 112 13.40 -56.75 17.37
N GLU A 113 13.85 -56.54 16.13
CA GLU A 113 13.04 -55.81 15.13
C GLU A 113 11.73 -56.56 14.79
N GLY A 114 11.69 -57.88 14.97
CA GLY A 114 10.53 -58.73 14.71
C GLY A 114 9.36 -58.56 15.68
N ILE A 115 9.51 -57.71 16.71
CA ILE A 115 8.44 -57.35 17.66
C ILE A 115 7.93 -55.91 17.49
N LYS A 116 8.30 -55.23 16.40
CA LYS A 116 7.79 -53.89 16.13
C LYS A 116 6.26 -53.91 15.96
N GLY A 117 5.56 -53.01 16.65
CA GLY A 117 4.12 -52.79 16.49
C GLY A 117 3.35 -52.67 17.79
N TYR A 118 2.02 -52.76 17.67
CA TYR A 118 1.06 -52.58 18.76
C TYR A 118 0.47 -53.91 19.22
N TYR A 119 0.29 -54.06 20.53
CA TYR A 119 -0.25 -55.25 21.17
C TYR A 119 -1.29 -54.86 22.22
N ILE A 120 -2.30 -55.70 22.45
CA ILE A 120 -3.20 -55.55 23.59
C ILE A 120 -2.49 -55.94 24.89
N ASN A 121 -2.39 -55.01 25.83
CA ASN A 121 -1.82 -55.24 27.14
C ASN A 121 -2.74 -56.14 27.99
N LYS A 122 -2.22 -57.26 28.48
CA LYS A 122 -2.87 -58.11 29.48
C LYS A 122 -2.17 -58.04 30.85
N GLY A 123 -1.18 -57.18 30.99
CA GLY A 123 -0.44 -56.97 32.23
C GLY A 123 -1.23 -56.20 33.30
N THR A 124 -0.54 -55.86 34.38
CA THR A 124 -1.16 -55.22 35.56
C THR A 124 -1.69 -53.81 35.28
N GLU A 125 -1.10 -53.10 34.32
CA GLU A 125 -1.54 -51.75 33.93
C GLU A 125 -2.63 -51.76 32.86
N LYS A 126 -3.16 -52.92 32.43
CA LYS A 126 -4.09 -53.03 31.27
C LYS A 126 -5.32 -52.11 31.36
N ASP A 127 -5.84 -51.86 32.56
CA ASP A 127 -7.07 -51.10 32.76
C ASP A 127 -6.83 -49.58 32.69
N ALA A 128 -5.57 -49.14 32.80
CA ALA A 128 -5.15 -47.75 32.59
C ALA A 128 -4.43 -47.56 31.24
N LYS A 129 -3.67 -48.56 30.80
CA LYS A 129 -2.82 -48.55 29.61
C LYS A 129 -3.06 -49.84 28.83
N PRO A 130 -4.13 -49.91 28.03
CA PRO A 130 -4.55 -51.13 27.35
C PRO A 130 -3.63 -51.53 26.18
N LEU A 131 -2.66 -50.72 25.80
CA LEU A 131 -1.74 -51.00 24.70
C LEU A 131 -0.30 -51.21 25.18
N ILE A 132 0.43 -52.08 24.48
CA ILE A 132 1.90 -52.13 24.49
C ILE A 132 2.36 -51.73 23.08
N TYR A 133 3.24 -50.75 22.97
CA TYR A 133 3.91 -50.39 21.73
C TYR A 133 5.39 -50.69 21.81
N CYS A 134 5.91 -51.41 20.82
CA CYS A 134 7.32 -51.73 20.67
C CYS A 134 7.85 -51.11 19.37
N SER A 135 8.91 -50.27 19.46
CA SER A 135 9.46 -49.62 18.26
C SER A 135 10.44 -50.50 17.46
N GLY A 136 11.00 -51.55 18.08
CA GLY A 136 11.94 -52.49 17.45
C GLY A 136 13.41 -52.03 17.38
N ASN A 137 13.79 -50.87 17.91
CA ASN A 137 15.19 -50.38 17.87
C ASN A 137 16.05 -50.87 19.07
N SER A 138 17.35 -51.05 18.82
CA SER A 138 18.48 -51.44 19.69
C SER A 138 18.55 -50.82 21.10
N THR A 139 17.95 -49.65 21.37
CA THR A 139 17.92 -49.01 22.69
C THR A 139 16.51 -48.97 23.28
N ASN A 140 16.06 -50.09 23.85
CA ASN A 140 14.94 -50.23 24.79
C ASN A 140 13.64 -49.45 24.50
N ASN A 141 12.71 -50.03 23.74
CA ASN A 141 11.57 -49.27 23.19
C ASN A 141 10.19 -49.93 23.25
N CYS A 142 9.96 -50.90 24.13
CA CYS A 142 8.60 -51.32 24.43
C CYS A 142 8.05 -50.46 25.58
N LYS A 143 6.80 -50.00 25.47
CA LYS A 143 6.12 -49.27 26.55
C LYS A 143 4.65 -49.58 26.58
N VAL A 144 4.09 -49.67 27.78
CA VAL A 144 2.64 -49.63 27.97
C VAL A 144 2.15 -48.19 27.80
N GLN A 145 1.02 -47.99 27.14
CA GLN A 145 0.44 -46.67 26.92
C GLN A 145 -1.09 -46.73 26.82
N GLU A 146 -1.71 -45.57 27.02
CA GLU A 146 -3.13 -45.35 26.71
C GLU A 146 -3.39 -45.48 25.21
N GLY A 147 -4.61 -45.85 24.85
CA GLY A 147 -5.11 -45.76 23.49
C GLY A 147 -5.62 -44.36 23.16
N THR A 148 -5.82 -44.10 21.88
CA THR A 148 -6.58 -42.94 21.39
C THR A 148 -8.05 -43.34 21.31
N SER A 149 -8.95 -42.52 21.86
CA SER A 149 -10.39 -42.78 21.79
C SER A 149 -10.88 -42.81 20.32
N GLY A 150 -11.54 -43.89 19.92
CA GLY A 150 -11.93 -44.16 18.52
C GLY A 150 -10.75 -44.58 17.62
N GLY A 151 -9.56 -44.81 18.18
CA GLY A 151 -8.32 -44.98 17.42
C GLY A 151 -8.10 -46.41 16.93
N TYR A 152 -7.47 -46.53 15.75
CA TYR A 152 -7.12 -47.79 15.10
C TYR A 152 -5.59 -47.97 14.98
N TYR A 153 -5.13 -49.20 15.19
CA TYR A 153 -3.71 -49.58 15.13
C TYR A 153 -3.57 -50.93 14.42
N VAL A 154 -2.45 -51.17 13.74
CA VAL A 154 -2.14 -52.49 13.18
C VAL A 154 -1.73 -53.44 14.31
N ASN A 155 -2.41 -54.59 14.41
CA ASN A 155 -2.15 -55.58 15.47
C ASN A 155 -0.87 -56.38 15.17
N ALA A 156 0.07 -56.39 16.11
CA ALA A 156 1.28 -57.19 16.05
C ALA A 156 1.23 -58.46 16.93
N GLY A 157 0.11 -58.68 17.63
CA GLY A 157 -0.14 -59.82 18.53
C GLY A 157 -0.22 -61.18 17.84
N PHE A 158 -0.47 -62.23 18.63
CA PHE A 158 -0.58 -63.60 18.10
C PHE A 158 -1.80 -63.80 17.21
N ASP A 159 -2.88 -63.10 17.51
CA ASP A 159 -4.11 -63.12 16.74
C ASP A 159 -4.06 -62.21 15.51
N LYS A 160 -2.92 -61.61 15.16
CA LYS A 160 -2.81 -60.71 13.99
C LYS A 160 -3.26 -61.32 12.65
N SER A 161 -3.25 -62.66 12.53
CA SER A 161 -3.73 -63.37 11.35
C SER A 161 -5.26 -63.40 11.25
N THR A 162 -5.97 -63.33 12.38
CA THR A 162 -7.44 -63.30 12.47
C THR A 162 -7.93 -61.89 12.77
N ASN A 163 -7.41 -61.26 13.82
CA ASN A 163 -7.67 -59.90 14.24
C ASN A 163 -6.53 -58.97 13.81
N LYS A 164 -6.63 -58.41 12.62
CA LYS A 164 -5.54 -57.63 11.99
C LYS A 164 -5.35 -56.24 12.60
N LEU A 165 -6.37 -55.73 13.29
CA LEU A 165 -6.36 -54.39 13.90
C LEU A 165 -6.56 -54.45 15.41
N ILE A 166 -6.17 -53.37 16.07
CA ILE A 166 -6.60 -53.03 17.43
C ILE A 166 -7.45 -51.76 17.32
N HIS A 167 -8.64 -51.78 17.93
CA HIS A 167 -9.53 -50.62 18.02
C HIS A 167 -9.72 -50.24 19.49
N CYS A 168 -9.58 -48.95 19.79
CA CYS A 168 -9.79 -48.40 21.11
C CYS A 168 -11.08 -47.58 21.14
N THR A 169 -12.14 -48.07 21.80
CA THR A 169 -13.40 -47.32 21.95
C THR A 169 -13.24 -46.13 22.90
N GLY A 170 -12.24 -46.18 23.79
CA GLY A 170 -11.81 -45.11 24.68
C GLY A 170 -10.32 -45.24 25.00
N THR A 171 -9.75 -44.29 25.77
CA THR A 171 -8.30 -44.30 26.08
C THR A 171 -7.85 -45.50 26.92
N THR A 172 -8.77 -46.13 27.65
CA THR A 172 -8.53 -47.29 28.52
C THR A 172 -9.21 -48.58 28.06
N SER A 173 -9.89 -48.56 26.91
CA SER A 173 -10.63 -49.72 26.39
C SER A 173 -10.24 -50.00 24.95
N CYS A 174 -9.45 -51.06 24.74
CA CYS A 174 -9.02 -51.50 23.42
C CYS A 174 -9.19 -53.00 23.24
N GLU A 175 -9.53 -53.41 22.03
CA GLU A 175 -9.72 -54.80 21.64
C GLU A 175 -9.11 -55.08 20.25
N SER A 176 -8.71 -56.33 20.03
CA SER A 176 -8.28 -56.77 18.71
C SER A 176 -9.49 -57.17 17.87
N ILE A 177 -9.54 -56.69 16.63
CA ILE A 177 -10.65 -56.90 15.70
C ILE A 177 -10.14 -57.36 14.34
N GLN A 178 -10.99 -58.04 13.57
CA GLN A 178 -10.62 -58.52 12.23
C GLN A 178 -10.27 -57.40 11.24
N GLY A 179 -10.99 -56.27 11.31
CA GLY A 179 -10.92 -55.20 10.31
C GLY A 179 -11.63 -55.60 9.01
N SER A 180 -12.50 -54.72 8.53
CA SER A 180 -13.14 -54.84 7.22
C SER A 180 -12.21 -54.34 6.13
N THR A 181 -12.43 -54.78 4.88
CA THR A 181 -11.65 -54.29 3.74
C THR A 181 -11.92 -52.81 3.49
N GLY A 182 -10.86 -51.98 3.43
CA GLY A 182 -10.93 -50.53 3.23
C GLY A 182 -9.96 -49.75 4.12
N TYR A 183 -10.24 -48.46 4.32
CA TYR A 183 -9.33 -47.54 5.02
C TYR A 183 -9.78 -47.21 6.43
N TYR A 184 -8.80 -46.99 7.31
CA TYR A 184 -8.95 -46.50 8.67
C TYR A 184 -7.96 -45.36 8.90
N GLU A 185 -8.25 -44.47 9.86
CA GLU A 185 -7.30 -43.46 10.31
C GLU A 185 -6.25 -44.10 11.25
N ASN A 186 -4.96 -43.92 10.95
CA ASN A 186 -3.89 -44.50 11.75
C ASN A 186 -3.68 -43.69 13.03
N SER A 187 -3.92 -44.32 14.19
CA SER A 187 -3.60 -43.75 15.50
C SER A 187 -2.22 -44.18 16.03
N GLY A 188 -1.48 -44.96 15.24
CA GLY A 188 -0.15 -45.47 15.55
C GLY A 188 0.95 -44.40 15.57
N ALA A 189 2.11 -44.78 16.08
CA ALA A 189 3.27 -43.91 16.28
C ALA A 189 3.88 -43.39 14.97
N ASP A 190 3.56 -44.03 13.84
CA ASP A 190 3.99 -43.64 12.51
C ASP A 190 2.95 -42.77 11.77
N ASN A 191 1.87 -42.32 12.44
CA ASN A 191 0.81 -41.53 11.82
C ASN A 191 1.27 -40.22 11.17
N ALA A 192 2.37 -39.63 11.65
CA ALA A 192 3.00 -38.46 11.05
C ALA A 192 3.47 -38.71 9.61
N SER A 193 3.90 -39.94 9.30
CA SER A 193 4.32 -40.37 7.96
C SER A 193 3.29 -41.22 7.23
N ASN A 194 2.46 -41.96 7.98
CA ASN A 194 1.47 -42.91 7.46
C ASN A 194 0.11 -42.66 8.12
N GLN A 195 -0.67 -41.74 7.58
CA GLN A 195 -1.91 -41.25 8.20
C GLN A 195 -3.04 -42.29 8.13
N LEU A 196 -2.93 -43.28 7.25
CA LEU A 196 -3.97 -44.26 6.97
C LEU A 196 -3.52 -45.68 7.30
N ILE A 197 -4.47 -46.56 7.59
CA ILE A 197 -4.30 -48.01 7.55
C ILE A 197 -5.17 -48.53 6.42
N ASN A 198 -4.59 -49.29 5.48
CA ASN A 198 -5.34 -49.96 4.42
C ASN A 198 -5.43 -51.45 4.75
N CYS A 199 -6.65 -51.95 4.92
CA CYS A 199 -6.96 -53.33 5.20
C CYS A 199 -7.51 -54.05 3.97
N GLY A 200 -6.87 -55.15 3.59
CA GLY A 200 -7.39 -56.16 2.67
C GLY A 200 -7.12 -57.56 3.25
N ASN A 201 -6.29 -58.35 2.57
CA ASN A 201 -5.81 -59.61 3.12
C ASN A 201 -4.91 -59.39 4.35
N THR A 202 -4.10 -58.32 4.34
CA THR A 202 -3.33 -57.78 5.47
C THR A 202 -3.78 -56.35 5.77
N CYS A 203 -3.44 -55.82 6.94
CA CYS A 203 -3.61 -54.40 7.26
C CYS A 203 -2.24 -53.76 7.41
N ASP A 204 -1.98 -52.73 6.60
CA ASP A 204 -0.69 -52.06 6.54
C ASP A 204 -0.88 -50.54 6.65
N THR A 205 0.02 -49.86 7.37
CA THR A 205 0.01 -48.39 7.43
C THR A 205 0.46 -47.80 6.09
N LYS A 206 -0.15 -46.69 5.67
CA LYS A 206 0.06 -46.04 4.36
C LYS A 206 0.12 -44.52 4.52
N ALA A 207 1.04 -43.89 3.81
CA ALA A 207 1.03 -42.45 3.57
C ALA A 207 -0.20 -42.06 2.74
N ALA A 208 -0.89 -41.01 3.15
CA ALA A 208 -2.07 -40.53 2.44
C ALA A 208 -1.67 -39.73 1.19
N SER A 209 -2.32 -40.02 0.06
CA SER A 209 -2.41 -39.08 -1.06
C SER A 209 -3.57 -38.11 -0.84
N ILE A 210 -3.51 -36.93 -1.46
CA ILE A 210 -4.62 -35.97 -1.43
C ILE A 210 -5.86 -36.61 -2.06
N GLY A 211 -6.99 -36.60 -1.36
CA GLY A 211 -8.24 -37.20 -1.84
C GLY A 211 -9.18 -37.71 -0.75
N TYR A 212 -10.11 -38.57 -1.18
CA TYR A 212 -11.12 -39.22 -0.35
C TYR A 212 -10.87 -40.73 -0.25
N TYR A 213 -11.14 -41.28 0.94
CA TYR A 213 -11.04 -42.70 1.21
C TYR A 213 -12.31 -43.16 1.94
N LEU A 214 -12.79 -44.37 1.64
CA LEU A 214 -13.93 -44.94 2.35
C LEU A 214 -13.49 -45.40 3.75
N ASN A 215 -13.99 -44.74 4.79
CA ASN A 215 -13.66 -45.00 6.19
C ASN A 215 -14.44 -46.20 6.73
N MET A 216 -13.77 -47.31 7.01
CA MET A 216 -14.37 -48.51 7.60
C MET A 216 -14.38 -48.51 9.12
N GLY A 217 -13.78 -47.50 9.76
CA GLY A 217 -13.69 -47.38 11.22
C GLY A 217 -14.86 -46.67 11.89
N ASP A 218 -15.65 -45.90 11.13
CA ASP A 218 -16.78 -45.14 11.68
C ASP A 218 -17.95 -45.18 10.69
N THR A 219 -19.08 -45.77 11.12
CA THR A 219 -20.29 -45.88 10.30
C THR A 219 -21.05 -44.57 10.15
N THR A 220 -20.78 -43.58 11.02
CA THR A 220 -21.36 -42.23 10.93
C THR A 220 -20.46 -41.26 10.16
N LYS A 221 -19.14 -41.53 10.12
CA LYS A 221 -18.14 -40.75 9.39
C LYS A 221 -17.45 -41.59 8.32
N ARG A 222 -18.24 -41.94 7.30
CA ARG A 222 -17.88 -42.90 6.25
C ARG A 222 -16.80 -42.43 5.26
N ILE A 223 -16.34 -41.18 5.35
CA ILE A 223 -15.33 -40.60 4.45
C ILE A 223 -14.13 -40.12 5.26
N ILE A 224 -12.92 -40.53 4.88
CA ILE A 224 -11.66 -39.90 5.29
C ILE A 224 -11.25 -38.93 4.18
N THR A 225 -11.05 -37.66 4.54
CA THR A 225 -10.61 -36.60 3.62
C THR A 225 -9.19 -36.22 3.95
N CYS A 226 -8.28 -36.28 2.98
CA CYS A 226 -6.89 -35.87 3.15
C CYS A 226 -6.56 -34.69 2.21
N THR A 227 -6.14 -33.56 2.76
CA THR A 227 -5.98 -32.27 2.04
C THR A 227 -4.53 -31.87 1.79
N ALA A 228 -3.61 -32.38 2.62
CA ALA A 228 -2.17 -32.38 2.41
C ALA A 228 -1.70 -33.78 2.82
N GLY A 229 -0.60 -34.30 2.26
CA GLY A 229 -0.15 -35.69 2.51
C GLY A 229 0.07 -36.08 3.97
N THR A 230 -0.08 -35.16 4.93
CA THR A 230 -0.02 -35.38 6.38
C THR A 230 -1.30 -34.99 7.15
N THR A 231 -2.30 -34.37 6.52
CA THR A 231 -3.52 -33.89 7.18
C THR A 231 -4.74 -34.63 6.64
N CYS A 232 -5.31 -35.50 7.47
CA CYS A 232 -6.54 -36.24 7.18
C CYS A 232 -7.59 -36.00 8.27
N SER A 233 -8.87 -36.07 7.91
CA SER A 233 -10.00 -35.93 8.84
C SER A 233 -11.18 -36.80 8.41
N THR A 234 -11.90 -37.37 9.37
CA THR A 234 -13.11 -38.16 9.13
C THR A 234 -14.38 -37.31 9.12
N GLY A 235 -15.30 -37.59 8.19
CA GLY A 235 -16.56 -36.89 8.05
C GLY A 235 -17.64 -37.75 7.40
N ALA A 236 -18.88 -37.26 7.41
CA ALA A 236 -19.98 -37.86 6.67
C ALA A 236 -19.84 -37.58 5.17
N ALA A 237 -20.43 -38.42 4.32
CA ALA A 237 -20.64 -38.09 2.92
C ALA A 237 -21.76 -37.05 2.80
N GLU A 238 -21.76 -36.29 1.71
CA GLU A 238 -22.86 -35.38 1.39
C GLU A 238 -24.14 -36.17 1.10
N THR A 239 -25.31 -35.53 1.22
CA THR A 239 -26.61 -36.20 1.02
C THR A 239 -27.08 -36.18 -0.44
N SER A 240 -26.50 -35.32 -1.26
CA SER A 240 -26.82 -35.21 -2.69
C SER A 240 -25.67 -34.58 -3.47
N CYS A 241 -25.78 -34.55 -4.80
CA CYS A 241 -24.83 -33.89 -5.69
C CYS A 241 -25.43 -32.57 -6.21
N THR A 242 -25.07 -31.44 -5.60
CA THR A 242 -25.46 -30.09 -6.05
C THR A 242 -24.31 -29.34 -6.73
N ALA A 243 -24.61 -28.18 -7.35
CA ALA A 243 -23.61 -27.42 -8.11
C ALA A 243 -22.44 -26.94 -7.24
N ASN A 244 -22.68 -26.73 -5.94
CA ASN A 244 -21.66 -26.34 -4.97
C ASN A 244 -20.91 -27.53 -4.35
N GLU A 245 -21.35 -28.75 -4.64
CA GLU A 245 -20.82 -30.01 -4.09
C GLU A 245 -20.12 -30.87 -5.14
N ILE A 246 -20.00 -30.39 -6.38
CA ILE A 246 -19.16 -31.03 -7.40
C ILE A 246 -17.75 -31.21 -6.83
N GLY A 247 -17.19 -32.41 -7.04
CA GLY A 247 -15.91 -32.84 -6.51
C GLY A 247 -15.98 -33.58 -5.17
N LYS A 248 -17.10 -33.49 -4.44
CA LYS A 248 -17.29 -34.21 -3.16
C LYS A 248 -17.86 -35.61 -3.35
N ILE A 249 -17.83 -36.39 -2.26
CA ILE A 249 -18.48 -37.70 -2.16
C ILE A 249 -19.87 -37.53 -1.55
N TYR A 250 -20.89 -38.09 -2.20
CA TYR A 250 -22.24 -38.14 -1.67
C TYR A 250 -22.73 -39.58 -1.51
N GLU A 251 -23.67 -39.80 -0.60
CA GLU A 251 -24.30 -41.10 -0.35
C GLU A 251 -25.73 -41.14 -0.90
N SER A 252 -26.06 -42.20 -1.64
CA SER A 252 -27.40 -42.46 -2.17
C SER A 252 -27.64 -43.96 -2.28
N ASP A 253 -28.79 -44.45 -1.81
CA ASP A 253 -29.14 -45.87 -1.76
C ASP A 253 -28.04 -46.76 -1.12
N SER A 254 -27.46 -46.28 -0.01
CA SER A 254 -26.34 -46.92 0.72
C SER A 254 -25.07 -47.15 -0.11
N LYS A 255 -24.90 -46.36 -1.18
CA LYS A 255 -23.71 -46.35 -2.05
C LYS A 255 -23.09 -44.96 -2.07
N PHE A 256 -21.77 -44.93 -2.25
CA PHE A 256 -21.00 -43.69 -2.31
C PHE A 256 -20.68 -43.34 -3.75
N TYR A 257 -20.86 -42.08 -4.12
CA TYR A 257 -20.61 -41.59 -5.47
C TYR A 257 -19.75 -40.34 -5.44
N LEU A 258 -18.84 -40.21 -6.41
CA LEU A 258 -18.19 -38.95 -6.71
C LEU A 258 -19.17 -38.05 -7.50
N CYS A 259 -19.45 -36.86 -6.98
CA CYS A 259 -20.24 -35.83 -7.67
C CYS A 259 -19.39 -35.19 -8.78
N VAL A 260 -19.65 -35.55 -10.05
CA VAL A 260 -18.89 -35.08 -11.22
C VAL A 260 -19.65 -33.98 -11.96
N SER A 261 -20.97 -34.10 -12.06
CA SER A 261 -21.85 -33.15 -12.77
C SER A 261 -23.25 -33.14 -12.15
N THR A 262 -23.91 -31.99 -12.17
CA THR A 262 -25.33 -31.86 -11.79
C THR A 262 -26.28 -31.89 -12.99
N THR A 263 -25.77 -31.82 -14.22
CA THR A 263 -26.59 -31.79 -15.44
C THR A 263 -26.83 -33.18 -16.02
N THR A 264 -25.94 -34.14 -15.71
CA THR A 264 -25.95 -35.52 -16.21
C THR A 264 -25.64 -36.50 -15.08
N ALA A 265 -26.66 -36.95 -14.36
CA ALA A 265 -26.50 -37.88 -13.22
C ALA A 265 -25.77 -39.20 -13.59
N SER A 266 -25.74 -39.58 -14.88
CA SER A 266 -24.97 -40.71 -15.40
C SER A 266 -23.45 -40.55 -15.31
N ASP A 267 -22.96 -39.33 -15.11
CA ASP A 267 -21.52 -39.05 -15.06
C ASP A 267 -20.94 -39.19 -13.65
N ASN A 268 -21.80 -39.21 -12.62
CA ASN A 268 -21.42 -39.51 -11.24
C ASN A 268 -21.04 -40.98 -11.13
N ILE A 269 -19.96 -41.28 -10.40
CA ILE A 269 -19.38 -42.63 -10.40
C ILE A 269 -19.42 -43.22 -9.01
N GLU A 270 -19.94 -44.44 -8.94
CA GLU A 270 -19.94 -45.26 -7.74
C GLU A 270 -18.49 -45.55 -7.31
N ILE A 271 -18.15 -45.18 -6.08
CA ILE A 271 -16.86 -45.44 -5.46
C ILE A 271 -17.01 -46.64 -4.55
N LYS A 272 -16.27 -47.71 -4.84
CA LYS A 272 -16.27 -48.95 -4.06
C LYS A 272 -14.96 -49.72 -4.20
N VAL A 273 -14.68 -50.57 -3.21
CA VAL A 273 -13.62 -51.57 -3.32
C VAL A 273 -13.97 -52.54 -4.47
N GLY A 274 -12.99 -52.82 -5.33
CA GLY A 274 -13.15 -53.60 -6.56
C GLY A 274 -13.71 -52.82 -7.75
N ALA A 275 -13.83 -51.48 -7.66
CA ALA A 275 -14.21 -50.66 -8.82
C ALA A 275 -13.16 -50.75 -9.94
N THR A 276 -13.60 -50.56 -11.19
CA THR A 276 -12.69 -50.42 -12.32
C THR A 276 -11.94 -49.11 -12.20
N ALA A 277 -10.60 -49.19 -12.12
CA ALA A 277 -9.77 -48.00 -12.05
C ALA A 277 -10.00 -47.12 -13.29
N SER A 278 -10.22 -45.83 -13.07
CA SER A 278 -10.51 -44.87 -14.14
C SER A 278 -10.12 -43.45 -13.73
N THR A 279 -10.13 -42.53 -14.69
CA THR A 279 -9.82 -41.11 -14.46
C THR A 279 -11.03 -40.25 -14.82
N LYS A 280 -11.27 -39.19 -14.05
CA LYS A 280 -12.39 -38.26 -14.29
C LYS A 280 -11.98 -36.82 -14.12
N VAL A 281 -12.56 -35.99 -14.97
CA VAL A 281 -12.44 -34.53 -14.91
C VAL A 281 -13.65 -34.00 -14.14
N ILE A 282 -13.41 -33.27 -13.05
CA ILE A 282 -14.41 -32.53 -12.28
C ILE A 282 -14.23 -31.04 -12.59
N THR A 283 -15.23 -30.42 -13.21
CA THR A 283 -15.11 -29.08 -13.78
C THR A 283 -15.21 -28.02 -12.68
N LYS A 284 -14.15 -27.21 -12.51
CA LYS A 284 -14.11 -26.03 -11.61
C LYS A 284 -14.66 -26.28 -10.20
N ALA A 285 -14.34 -27.45 -9.67
CA ALA A 285 -14.99 -28.06 -8.52
C ALA A 285 -14.06 -28.16 -7.31
N LYS A 286 -14.62 -28.09 -6.09
CA LYS A 286 -13.85 -28.25 -4.86
C LYS A 286 -13.52 -29.74 -4.65
N PHE A 287 -12.24 -30.06 -4.68
CA PHE A 287 -11.66 -31.35 -4.29
C PHE A 287 -10.77 -31.18 -3.05
N PRO A 288 -10.48 -32.23 -2.25
CA PRO A 288 -9.56 -32.13 -1.12
C PRO A 288 -8.24 -31.50 -1.55
N GLY A 289 -7.78 -30.51 -0.78
CA GLY A 289 -6.60 -29.71 -1.12
C GLY A 289 -6.86 -28.52 -2.07
N THR A 290 -8.11 -28.22 -2.42
CA THR A 290 -8.51 -27.06 -3.25
C THR A 290 -9.60 -26.22 -2.56
N THR A 291 -9.77 -24.93 -2.91
CA THR A 291 -10.73 -24.03 -2.23
C THR A 291 -11.87 -23.53 -3.13
N ASN A 292 -11.60 -23.09 -4.36
CA ASN A 292 -12.47 -22.55 -5.43
C ASN A 292 -11.73 -22.67 -6.80
N SER A 293 -11.69 -23.86 -7.41
CA SER A 293 -10.96 -24.05 -8.68
C SER A 293 -11.60 -23.30 -9.85
N VAL A 294 -10.82 -22.46 -10.57
CA VAL A 294 -11.20 -21.83 -11.85
C VAL A 294 -10.78 -22.64 -13.08
N VAL A 295 -10.02 -23.72 -12.91
CA VAL A 295 -9.76 -24.76 -13.93
C VAL A 295 -10.31 -26.12 -13.46
N ASP A 296 -10.34 -27.12 -14.35
CA ASP A 296 -10.85 -28.44 -14.01
C ASP A 296 -9.86 -29.24 -13.13
N ASN A 297 -10.34 -30.17 -12.32
CA ASN A 297 -9.46 -31.09 -11.59
C ASN A 297 -9.59 -32.49 -12.21
N THR A 298 -8.48 -33.20 -12.38
CA THR A 298 -8.51 -34.62 -12.77
C THR A 298 -8.27 -35.47 -11.54
N VAL A 299 -9.11 -36.49 -11.33
CA VAL A 299 -9.02 -37.40 -10.19
C VAL A 299 -8.95 -38.85 -10.67
N ASN A 300 -8.18 -39.64 -9.94
CA ASN A 300 -8.10 -41.09 -10.09
C ASN A 300 -9.18 -41.74 -9.22
N ILE A 301 -9.97 -42.61 -9.83
CA ILE A 301 -10.85 -43.53 -9.12
C ILE A 301 -10.10 -44.86 -9.04
N ASN A 302 -9.74 -45.27 -7.83
CA ASN A 302 -8.89 -46.41 -7.60
C ASN A 302 -9.71 -47.67 -7.26
N ALA A 303 -9.15 -48.83 -7.57
CA ALA A 303 -9.79 -50.12 -7.30
C ALA A 303 -9.97 -50.42 -5.80
N ASP A 304 -9.28 -49.70 -4.91
CA ASP A 304 -9.45 -49.80 -3.46
C ASP A 304 -10.59 -48.91 -2.91
N GLY A 305 -11.35 -48.24 -3.79
CA GLY A 305 -12.42 -47.34 -3.40
C GLY A 305 -11.93 -45.98 -2.91
N SER A 306 -10.66 -45.63 -3.09
CA SER A 306 -10.19 -44.25 -2.91
C SER A 306 -10.39 -43.43 -4.18
N VAL A 307 -10.59 -42.12 -3.99
CA VAL A 307 -10.55 -41.12 -5.04
C VAL A 307 -9.39 -40.19 -4.74
N THR A 308 -8.33 -40.25 -5.53
CA THR A 308 -7.11 -39.45 -5.29
C THR A 308 -6.92 -38.40 -6.37
N TYR A 309 -6.32 -37.27 -6.00
CA TYR A 309 -5.99 -36.24 -6.97
C TYR A 309 -4.99 -36.79 -8.01
N GLN A 310 -5.26 -36.59 -9.30
CA GLN A 310 -4.33 -37.01 -10.34
C GLN A 310 -3.28 -35.94 -10.56
N LYS A 311 -2.02 -36.27 -10.22
CA LYS A 311 -0.88 -35.38 -10.44
C LYS A 311 -0.56 -35.32 -11.94
N CYS A 312 -0.26 -34.11 -12.44
CA CYS A 312 0.29 -33.92 -13.79
C CYS A 312 1.75 -34.37 -13.81
N THR A 313 2.07 -35.32 -14.68
CA THR A 313 3.42 -35.90 -14.81
C THR A 313 3.86 -35.87 -16.28
N SER A 314 5.16 -35.68 -16.50
CA SER A 314 5.82 -35.79 -17.80
C SER A 314 6.83 -36.92 -17.75
N ASP A 315 6.81 -37.81 -18.74
CA ASP A 315 7.78 -38.89 -18.85
C ASP A 315 9.15 -38.43 -19.43
N GLY A 316 9.31 -37.13 -19.69
CA GLY A 316 10.52 -36.55 -20.27
C GLY A 316 10.67 -36.77 -21.78
N SER A 317 9.75 -37.52 -22.41
CA SER A 317 9.68 -37.72 -23.87
C SER A 317 8.76 -36.74 -24.59
N GLY A 318 8.18 -35.78 -23.84
CA GLY A 318 7.13 -34.88 -24.32
C GLY A 318 5.72 -35.46 -24.19
N SER A 319 5.58 -36.66 -23.62
CA SER A 319 4.28 -37.26 -23.28
C SER A 319 3.87 -36.85 -21.85
N TRP A 320 2.66 -36.33 -21.72
CA TRP A 320 2.12 -35.87 -20.44
C TRP A 320 0.93 -36.75 -20.01
N SER A 321 0.71 -36.86 -18.71
CA SER A 321 -0.44 -37.57 -18.16
C SER A 321 -0.99 -36.87 -16.92
N GLY A 322 -2.31 -36.92 -16.73
CA GLY A 322 -2.95 -36.41 -15.52
C GLY A 322 -3.03 -34.88 -15.41
N CYS A 323 -2.80 -34.17 -16.51
CA CYS A 323 -2.83 -32.70 -16.51
C CYS A 323 -4.25 -32.16 -16.76
N THR A 324 -4.48 -30.92 -16.34
CA THR A 324 -5.73 -30.21 -16.62
C THR A 324 -5.52 -29.26 -17.80
N ALA A 325 -6.43 -29.32 -18.77
CA ALA A 325 -6.50 -28.34 -19.85
C ALA A 325 -6.79 -26.92 -19.31
N GLY A 326 -5.98 -25.95 -19.71
CA GLY A 326 -6.06 -24.56 -19.27
C GLY A 326 -5.30 -24.24 -17.98
N ALA A 327 -4.65 -25.23 -17.36
CA ALA A 327 -3.91 -25.04 -16.11
C ALA A 327 -2.42 -24.73 -16.34
N TYR A 328 -1.84 -24.06 -15.34
CA TYR A 328 -0.41 -23.80 -15.25
C TYR A 328 0.24 -24.70 -14.19
N TYR A 329 1.43 -25.22 -14.49
CA TYR A 329 2.17 -26.11 -13.60
C TYR A 329 3.60 -25.61 -13.42
N LEU A 330 4.05 -25.60 -12.16
CA LEU A 330 5.42 -25.26 -11.80
C LEU A 330 6.30 -26.50 -11.80
N SER A 331 7.52 -26.30 -12.29
CA SER A 331 8.54 -27.32 -12.38
C SER A 331 9.65 -27.07 -11.35
N VAL A 332 9.95 -28.09 -10.52
CA VAL A 332 11.04 -28.09 -9.53
C VAL A 332 12.41 -28.57 -10.06
N THR A 333 12.51 -28.97 -11.34
CA THR A 333 13.77 -29.40 -11.98
C THR A 333 13.83 -28.93 -13.43
N ASP A 334 14.98 -28.44 -13.90
CA ASP A 334 15.14 -28.01 -15.30
C ASP A 334 14.91 -29.19 -16.25
N CYS A 335 13.74 -29.20 -16.92
CA CYS A 335 13.19 -30.36 -17.64
C CYS A 335 13.81 -30.59 -19.00
N SER A 336 15.00 -30.07 -19.26
CA SER A 336 15.59 -30.11 -20.59
C SER A 336 15.87 -31.54 -21.08
N ASN A 337 16.01 -32.56 -20.21
CA ASN A 337 16.38 -33.93 -20.62
C ASN A 337 16.00 -35.12 -19.67
N THR A 338 15.12 -34.97 -18.67
CA THR A 338 14.74 -36.07 -17.74
C THR A 338 13.25 -36.01 -17.37
N ALA A 339 12.62 -37.15 -17.03
CA ALA A 339 11.23 -37.23 -16.56
C ALA A 339 10.91 -36.18 -15.47
N CYS A 340 9.79 -35.47 -15.62
CA CYS A 340 9.47 -34.27 -14.84
C CYS A 340 8.11 -34.33 -14.12
N PHE A 341 8.16 -34.02 -12.82
CA PHE A 341 7.13 -33.83 -11.76
C PHE A 341 6.24 -34.98 -11.30
N THR A 342 6.15 -35.06 -9.95
CA THR A 342 5.14 -35.79 -9.17
C THR A 342 4.71 -35.02 -7.90
N ASP A 343 4.70 -33.69 -7.85
CA ASP A 343 3.86 -33.01 -6.85
C ASP A 343 3.44 -31.59 -7.17
N LEU A 344 2.18 -31.32 -6.83
CA LEU A 344 1.52 -30.01 -6.78
C LEU A 344 1.63 -29.44 -5.36
N SER A 345 2.71 -29.76 -4.63
CA SER A 345 2.92 -29.18 -3.30
C SER A 345 3.13 -27.69 -3.50
N LEU A 346 2.08 -26.94 -3.17
CA LEU A 346 1.89 -25.50 -3.22
C LEU A 346 2.92 -24.65 -2.47
N ASN A 347 4.07 -25.20 -2.08
CA ASN A 347 5.15 -24.49 -1.43
C ASN A 347 6.46 -25.20 -1.77
N ASN A 348 7.19 -24.77 -2.79
CA ASN A 348 8.62 -25.00 -2.74
C ASN A 348 9.41 -23.88 -3.41
N SER A 349 10.15 -23.19 -2.56
CA SER A 349 11.15 -22.19 -2.90
C SER A 349 12.42 -22.91 -3.35
N ALA A 350 13.11 -22.33 -4.34
CA ALA A 350 14.45 -22.68 -4.82
C ALA A 350 14.56 -23.69 -5.97
N SER A 351 14.47 -23.17 -7.19
CA SER A 351 15.20 -23.66 -8.36
C SER A 351 15.78 -22.45 -9.10
N SER A 352 17.04 -22.51 -9.50
CA SER A 352 17.79 -21.42 -10.17
C SER A 352 17.30 -21.08 -11.58
N SER A 353 16.22 -21.70 -12.06
CA SER A 353 15.51 -21.35 -13.30
C SER A 353 14.07 -21.86 -13.20
N PRO A 354 13.08 -21.00 -12.87
CA PRO A 354 11.70 -21.44 -12.78
C PRO A 354 11.21 -21.86 -14.17
N SER A 355 10.69 -23.08 -14.28
CA SER A 355 9.98 -23.52 -15.48
C SER A 355 8.48 -23.56 -15.18
N LEU A 356 7.70 -22.84 -15.99
CA LEU A 356 6.25 -22.82 -15.94
C LEU A 356 5.72 -23.51 -17.19
N PHE A 357 4.73 -24.37 -17.04
CA PHE A 357 4.12 -25.09 -18.16
C PHE A 357 2.64 -24.78 -18.24
N TYR A 358 2.15 -24.55 -19.45
CA TYR A 358 0.73 -24.43 -19.73
C TYR A 358 0.23 -25.68 -20.47
N CYS A 359 -0.86 -26.26 -20.00
CA CYS A 359 -1.44 -27.46 -20.61
C CYS A 359 -2.66 -27.10 -21.47
N THR A 360 -2.68 -27.52 -22.73
CA THR A 360 -3.85 -27.39 -23.63
C THR A 360 -4.80 -28.59 -23.54
N SER A 361 -4.31 -29.72 -23.04
CA SER A 361 -5.07 -30.95 -22.80
C SER A 361 -4.47 -31.73 -21.64
N SER A 362 -5.06 -32.89 -21.30
CA SER A 362 -4.52 -33.78 -20.27
C SER A 362 -3.20 -34.46 -20.64
N THR A 363 -2.77 -34.34 -21.91
CA THR A 363 -1.57 -34.98 -22.46
C THR A 363 -0.66 -34.02 -23.23
N SER A 364 -0.99 -32.73 -23.31
CA SER A 364 -0.22 -31.76 -24.09
C SER A 364 0.02 -30.48 -23.31
N CYS A 365 1.27 -30.30 -22.86
CA CYS A 365 1.72 -29.09 -22.18
C CYS A 365 2.99 -28.52 -22.83
N SER A 366 3.11 -27.19 -22.81
CA SER A 366 4.23 -26.44 -23.35
C SER A 366 4.87 -25.56 -22.29
N LYS A 367 6.19 -25.42 -22.32
CA LYS A 367 6.92 -24.47 -21.48
C LYS A 367 6.55 -23.03 -21.87
N GLU A 368 6.28 -22.20 -20.88
CA GLU A 368 6.11 -20.76 -21.06
C GLU A 368 7.49 -20.07 -21.05
N GLU A 369 7.69 -19.15 -21.98
CA GLU A 369 8.93 -18.38 -22.13
C GLU A 369 8.72 -16.93 -21.68
N ASN A 370 9.81 -16.27 -21.25
CA ASN A 370 9.79 -14.87 -20.79
C ASN A 370 8.80 -14.60 -19.64
N ILE A 371 8.81 -15.47 -18.62
CA ILE A 371 7.81 -15.47 -17.55
C ILE A 371 8.11 -14.49 -16.40
N THR A 372 9.31 -13.90 -16.35
CA THR A 372 9.74 -13.01 -15.27
C THR A 372 8.91 -11.72 -15.20
N GLY A 373 8.50 -11.34 -13.99
CA GLY A 373 7.65 -10.17 -13.72
C GLY A 373 6.17 -10.39 -14.05
N LEU A 374 5.81 -11.59 -14.52
CA LEU A 374 4.44 -11.93 -14.91
C LEU A 374 3.76 -12.78 -13.84
N SER A 375 2.43 -12.72 -13.85
CA SER A 375 1.57 -13.49 -12.98
C SER A 375 0.55 -14.29 -13.78
N TYR A 376 0.22 -15.48 -13.31
CA TYR A 376 -0.65 -16.42 -14.00
C TYR A 376 -1.77 -16.82 -13.06
N LEU A 377 -3.00 -16.59 -13.50
CA LEU A 377 -4.17 -17.05 -12.77
C LEU A 377 -4.29 -18.57 -12.93
N ASN A 378 -4.17 -19.31 -11.83
CA ASN A 378 -4.18 -20.77 -11.86
C ASN A 378 -5.00 -21.31 -10.68
N ASN A 379 -6.26 -21.66 -10.92
CA ASN A 379 -7.18 -22.03 -9.84
C ASN A 379 -7.28 -20.93 -8.76
N ASP A 380 -7.25 -21.35 -7.51
CA ASP A 380 -7.26 -20.56 -6.29
C ASP A 380 -5.98 -19.79 -6.02
N THR A 381 -5.01 -19.92 -6.94
CA THR A 381 -3.70 -19.36 -6.75
C THR A 381 -3.32 -18.42 -7.86
N ILE A 382 -2.52 -17.44 -7.48
CA ILE A 382 -1.74 -16.66 -8.42
C ILE A 382 -0.34 -17.22 -8.40
N ILE A 383 0.14 -17.60 -9.58
CA ILE A 383 1.54 -17.93 -9.78
C ILE A 383 2.24 -16.63 -10.15
N THR A 384 3.09 -16.09 -9.27
CA THR A 384 3.91 -14.92 -9.57
C THR A 384 5.33 -15.37 -9.86
N CYS A 385 5.93 -14.83 -10.91
CA CYS A 385 7.25 -15.23 -11.37
C CYS A 385 8.24 -14.07 -11.27
N SER A 386 9.36 -14.29 -10.59
CA SER A 386 10.52 -13.40 -10.54
C SER A 386 11.66 -13.96 -11.41
N ALA A 387 12.81 -13.27 -11.39
CA ALA A 387 14.02 -13.77 -12.05
C ALA A 387 14.57 -15.04 -11.39
N SER A 388 14.26 -15.26 -10.10
CA SER A 388 14.85 -16.34 -9.30
C SER A 388 13.91 -17.48 -8.98
N ALA A 389 12.58 -17.27 -9.01
CA ALA A 389 11.60 -18.29 -8.69
C ALA A 389 10.21 -17.92 -9.21
N CYS A 390 9.33 -18.89 -9.33
CA CYS A 390 7.90 -18.64 -9.39
C CYS A 390 7.23 -19.23 -8.13
N THR A 391 6.31 -18.48 -7.53
CA THR A 391 5.60 -18.89 -6.32
C THR A 391 4.11 -18.98 -6.62
N SER A 392 3.47 -20.06 -6.17
CA SER A 392 2.02 -20.23 -6.25
C SER A 392 1.43 -19.86 -4.90
N THR A 393 0.68 -18.78 -4.82
CA THR A 393 0.09 -18.29 -3.56
C THR A 393 -1.43 -18.30 -3.63
N ALA A 394 -2.08 -18.79 -2.57
CA ALA A 394 -3.54 -18.73 -2.47
C ALA A 394 -4.01 -17.28 -2.36
N PHE A 395 -5.19 -16.99 -2.92
CA PHE A 395 -5.80 -15.66 -2.79
C PHE A 395 -6.20 -15.37 -1.36
N SER A 396 -5.87 -14.17 -0.91
CA SER A 396 -6.20 -13.67 0.42
C SER A 396 -6.30 -12.14 0.38
N SER A 397 -6.75 -11.54 1.46
CA SER A 397 -6.70 -10.08 1.62
C SER A 397 -5.27 -9.54 1.66
N ALA A 398 -4.28 -10.36 2.03
CA ALA A 398 -2.87 -9.97 2.11
C ALA A 398 -2.20 -9.79 0.74
N ASN A 399 -2.78 -10.35 -0.33
CA ASN A 399 -2.29 -10.24 -1.70
C ASN A 399 -3.37 -9.73 -2.66
N SER A 400 -4.31 -8.92 -2.17
CA SER A 400 -5.28 -8.21 -3.02
C SER A 400 -4.59 -7.11 -3.83
N GLY A 401 -5.13 -6.79 -5.01
CA GLY A 401 -4.58 -5.76 -5.90
C GLY A 401 -4.46 -6.25 -7.34
N TYR A 402 -3.69 -5.52 -8.14
CA TYR A 402 -3.46 -5.82 -9.55
C TYR A 402 -2.15 -6.56 -9.78
N TYR A 403 -2.10 -7.38 -10.82
CA TYR A 403 -0.93 -8.13 -11.27
C TYR A 403 -0.83 -8.08 -12.79
N VAL A 404 0.39 -8.15 -13.33
CA VAL A 404 0.60 -8.23 -14.78
C VAL A 404 0.27 -9.64 -15.26
N ASN A 405 -0.69 -9.78 -16.16
CA ASN A 405 -1.12 -11.08 -16.68
C ASN A 405 -0.10 -11.64 -17.68
N GLY A 406 0.50 -12.78 -17.35
CA GLY A 406 1.30 -13.59 -18.26
C GLY A 406 0.49 -14.64 -19.03
N GLY A 407 -0.79 -14.80 -18.70
CA GLY A 407 -1.68 -15.80 -19.25
C GLY A 407 -1.93 -15.70 -20.75
N LYS A 408 -2.61 -16.70 -21.32
CA LYS A 408 -2.90 -16.75 -22.76
C LYS A 408 -3.81 -15.62 -23.27
N ASP A 409 -4.59 -15.00 -22.39
CA ASP A 409 -5.49 -13.88 -22.71
C ASP A 409 -4.85 -12.48 -22.53
N LYS A 410 -3.56 -12.41 -22.17
CA LYS A 410 -2.84 -11.16 -21.87
C LYS A 410 -2.92 -10.09 -22.96
N SER A 411 -3.08 -10.46 -24.22
CA SER A 411 -3.20 -9.49 -25.33
C SER A 411 -4.51 -8.71 -25.33
N THR A 412 -5.53 -9.18 -24.60
CA THR A 412 -6.83 -8.50 -24.43
C THR A 412 -7.11 -8.13 -22.99
N LYS A 413 -6.44 -8.82 -22.06
CA LYS A 413 -6.60 -8.67 -20.62
C LYS A 413 -5.22 -8.69 -19.95
N PRO A 414 -4.43 -7.62 -20.07
CA PRO A 414 -3.06 -7.59 -19.60
C PRO A 414 -2.92 -7.53 -18.07
N LEU A 415 -4.03 -7.45 -17.32
CA LEU A 415 -4.03 -7.43 -15.86
C LEU A 415 -4.81 -8.60 -15.27
N ILE A 416 -4.45 -9.00 -14.06
CA ILE A 416 -5.26 -9.81 -13.14
C ILE A 416 -5.61 -8.93 -11.94
N TYR A 417 -6.87 -8.88 -11.54
CA TYR A 417 -7.31 -8.18 -10.34
C TYR A 417 -7.81 -9.17 -9.28
N CYS A 418 -7.32 -9.03 -8.06
CA CYS A 418 -7.69 -9.83 -6.90
C CYS A 418 -8.34 -8.94 -5.82
N ASN A 419 -9.60 -9.21 -5.45
CA ASN A 419 -10.39 -8.34 -4.58
C ASN A 419 -10.20 -8.59 -3.06
N GLY A 420 -9.32 -9.51 -2.66
CA GLY A 420 -9.04 -9.83 -1.25
C GLY A 420 -10.05 -10.74 -0.54
N SER A 421 -11.17 -11.11 -1.19
CA SER A 421 -12.23 -11.95 -0.59
C SER A 421 -12.17 -13.43 -0.99
N SER A 422 -11.23 -13.84 -1.86
CA SER A 422 -11.00 -15.17 -2.49
C SER A 422 -11.29 -15.28 -4.00
N SER A 423 -11.46 -14.17 -4.71
CA SER A 423 -11.64 -14.18 -6.18
C SER A 423 -10.66 -13.27 -6.90
N CYS A 424 -10.11 -13.78 -8.00
CA CYS A 424 -9.33 -13.02 -8.97
C CYS A 424 -9.85 -13.24 -10.39
N GLU A 425 -9.70 -12.24 -11.26
CA GLU A 425 -10.14 -12.30 -12.65
C GLU A 425 -9.20 -11.51 -13.56
N THR A 426 -9.10 -11.91 -14.83
CA THR A 426 -8.35 -11.16 -15.83
C THR A 426 -9.15 -9.96 -16.33
N LYS A 427 -8.50 -8.79 -16.41
CA LYS A 427 -9.08 -7.49 -16.75
C LYS A 427 -8.36 -6.84 -17.94
N ALA A 428 -9.12 -6.15 -18.79
CA ALA A 428 -8.57 -5.16 -19.71
C ALA A 428 -7.96 -4.00 -18.91
N ALA A 429 -6.97 -3.33 -19.47
CA ALA A 429 -6.32 -2.18 -18.82
C ALA A 429 -6.63 -0.90 -19.60
N SER A 430 -6.81 0.18 -18.86
CA SER A 430 -6.70 1.54 -19.37
C SER A 430 -5.25 2.01 -19.18
N ILE A 431 -4.85 3.05 -19.91
CA ILE A 431 -3.54 3.70 -19.67
C ILE A 431 -3.54 4.24 -18.24
N GLY A 432 -2.46 4.05 -17.49
CA GLY A 432 -2.32 4.57 -16.14
C GLY A 432 -1.58 3.65 -15.18
N TYR A 433 -1.72 3.91 -13.89
CA TYR A 433 -1.09 3.15 -12.81
C TYR A 433 -2.12 2.32 -12.05
N TYR A 434 -1.68 1.19 -11.51
CA TYR A 434 -2.49 0.24 -10.72
C TYR A 434 -1.70 -0.21 -9.49
N LEU A 435 -2.37 -0.40 -8.35
CA LEU A 435 -1.73 -0.85 -7.11
C LEU A 435 -1.31 -2.33 -7.22
N SER A 436 -0.02 -2.62 -7.03
CA SER A 436 0.56 -3.95 -7.27
C SER A 436 0.27 -4.92 -6.12
N GLY A 437 -0.58 -5.92 -6.35
CA GLY A 437 -0.99 -6.87 -5.31
C GLY A 437 0.14 -7.72 -4.74
N SER A 438 1.22 -7.94 -5.50
CA SER A 438 2.44 -8.61 -5.01
C SER A 438 3.21 -7.79 -3.97
N ASP A 439 2.91 -6.50 -3.89
CA ASP A 439 3.62 -5.50 -3.09
C ASP A 439 2.70 -4.87 -2.03
N LYS A 440 1.56 -5.52 -1.74
CA LYS A 440 0.64 -5.08 -0.69
C LYS A 440 1.30 -5.28 0.68
N ASP A 441 1.17 -4.28 1.54
CA ASP A 441 1.57 -4.38 2.94
C ASP A 441 0.52 -5.17 3.73
N ALA A 442 0.87 -6.38 4.16
CA ALA A 442 -0.06 -7.28 4.86
C ALA A 442 -0.31 -6.87 6.32
N ASP A 443 0.55 -6.03 6.89
CA ASP A 443 0.54 -5.67 8.32
C ASP A 443 0.01 -4.24 8.58
N ALA A 444 -0.38 -3.51 7.53
CA ALA A 444 -0.88 -2.15 7.65
C ALA A 444 -2.39 -2.12 7.96
N ASP A 445 -2.81 -1.24 8.89
CA ASP A 445 -4.22 -0.93 9.17
C ASP A 445 -4.96 -0.30 7.96
N GLU A 446 -4.22 0.08 6.91
CA GLU A 446 -4.74 0.64 5.66
C GLU A 446 -4.18 -0.12 4.43
N ASP A 447 -4.97 -0.21 3.36
CA ASP A 447 -4.60 -0.83 2.08
C ASP A 447 -3.48 -0.02 1.38
N THR A 448 -2.23 -0.29 1.77
CA THR A 448 -1.03 0.36 1.24
C THR A 448 -0.13 -0.61 0.48
N TYR A 449 0.63 -0.08 -0.48
CA TYR A 449 1.41 -0.85 -1.43
C TYR A 449 2.81 -0.27 -1.58
N SER A 450 3.85 -1.09 -1.73
CA SER A 450 5.22 -0.61 -2.00
C SER A 450 5.54 -0.42 -3.47
N ASN A 451 4.66 -0.85 -4.38
CA ASN A 451 4.87 -0.72 -5.82
C ASN A 451 3.55 -0.56 -6.59
N VAL A 452 3.68 -0.16 -7.85
CA VAL A 452 2.57 0.00 -8.81
C VAL A 452 2.92 -0.65 -10.14
N ILE A 453 1.90 -1.05 -10.87
CA ILE A 453 1.97 -1.50 -12.27
C ILE A 453 1.64 -0.31 -13.16
N LYS A 454 2.47 -0.08 -14.18
CA LYS A 454 2.18 0.91 -15.23
C LYS A 454 1.65 0.20 -16.46
N CYS A 455 0.57 0.70 -17.04
CA CYS A 455 0.03 0.25 -18.31
C CYS A 455 0.03 1.38 -19.34
N ASP A 456 0.65 1.15 -20.50
CA ASP A 456 0.67 2.05 -21.65
C ASP A 456 0.21 1.27 -22.90
N ASN A 457 -0.92 1.65 -23.51
CA ASN A 457 -1.48 1.00 -24.71
C ASN A 457 -1.53 -0.54 -24.61
N ASP A 458 -2.24 -1.07 -23.61
CA ASP A 458 -2.38 -2.51 -23.29
C ASP A 458 -1.08 -3.24 -22.89
N VAL A 459 0.07 -2.57 -22.87
CA VAL A 459 1.32 -3.12 -22.33
C VAL A 459 1.44 -2.74 -20.86
N CYS A 460 1.33 -3.72 -19.98
CA CYS A 460 1.47 -3.54 -18.54
C CYS A 460 2.77 -4.15 -18.04
N SER A 461 3.47 -3.44 -17.15
CA SER A 461 4.70 -3.92 -16.52
C SER A 461 4.79 -3.41 -15.09
N VAL A 462 5.29 -4.27 -14.19
CA VAL A 462 5.81 -3.81 -12.89
C VAL A 462 7.09 -3.05 -13.19
N SER A 463 7.24 -1.85 -12.64
CA SER A 463 8.48 -1.10 -12.81
C SER A 463 9.61 -1.82 -12.07
N ASP A 464 10.76 -2.05 -12.73
CA ASP A 464 11.98 -2.61 -12.11
C ASP A 464 12.41 -1.81 -10.87
N HIS A 465 12.01 -0.54 -10.82
CA HIS A 465 12.14 0.34 -9.67
C HIS A 465 10.80 1.05 -9.44
N ALA A 466 10.23 0.91 -8.24
CA ALA A 466 9.03 1.63 -7.87
C ALA A 466 9.22 3.15 -8.12
N PRO A 467 8.22 3.86 -8.68
CA PRO A 467 8.28 5.30 -8.82
C PRO A 467 8.64 5.97 -7.48
N THR A 468 9.61 6.88 -7.48
CA THR A 468 10.12 7.54 -6.27
C THR A 468 9.62 8.97 -6.10
N LYS A 469 8.96 9.53 -7.13
CA LYS A 469 8.47 10.90 -7.10
C LYS A 469 7.18 10.97 -6.28
N VAL A 470 7.25 11.57 -5.10
CA VAL A 470 6.10 11.83 -4.22
C VAL A 470 5.05 12.64 -4.98
N GLY A 471 3.77 12.26 -4.84
CA GLY A 471 2.65 12.96 -5.46
C GLY A 471 1.60 12.04 -6.06
N ALA A 472 0.75 12.62 -6.90
CA ALA A 472 -0.39 11.95 -7.50
C ALA A 472 -0.03 11.29 -8.85
N TYR A 473 -0.59 10.11 -9.05
CA TYR A 473 -0.52 9.32 -10.27
C TYR A 473 -1.94 9.05 -10.76
N VAL A 474 -2.14 9.02 -12.07
CA VAL A 474 -3.43 8.64 -12.65
C VAL A 474 -3.73 7.16 -12.40
N ASN A 475 -4.89 6.85 -11.82
CA ASN A 475 -5.29 5.47 -11.54
C ASN A 475 -6.11 4.92 -12.72
N GLY A 476 -5.58 3.90 -13.40
CA GLY A 476 -6.25 3.29 -14.55
C GLY A 476 -7.48 2.46 -14.18
N ASP A 477 -7.70 2.15 -12.90
CA ASP A 477 -8.89 1.43 -12.43
C ASP A 477 -10.16 2.28 -12.58
N GLY A 478 -11.15 1.72 -13.27
CA GLY A 478 -12.42 2.41 -13.57
C GLY A 478 -12.30 3.61 -14.52
N ALA A 479 -11.13 3.83 -15.14
CA ALA A 479 -10.94 4.89 -16.11
C ALA A 479 -11.75 4.62 -17.38
N ILE A 480 -12.35 5.68 -17.93
CA ILE A 480 -13.16 5.62 -19.16
C ILE A 480 -12.53 6.49 -20.24
N THR A 481 -12.66 6.09 -21.51
CA THR A 481 -12.22 6.91 -22.64
C THR A 481 -13.43 7.58 -23.28
N ASN A 482 -13.42 8.91 -23.39
CA ASN A 482 -14.44 9.69 -24.06
C ASN A 482 -13.76 10.61 -25.08
N ASN A 483 -14.13 10.50 -26.37
CA ASN A 483 -13.55 11.31 -27.45
C ASN A 483 -12.01 11.34 -27.45
N SER A 484 -11.36 10.18 -27.25
CA SER A 484 -9.90 10.02 -27.16
C SER A 484 -9.22 10.65 -25.93
N GLU A 485 -9.98 11.20 -24.99
CA GLU A 485 -9.50 11.65 -23.67
C GLU A 485 -9.83 10.60 -22.61
N ILE A 486 -8.85 10.27 -21.76
CA ILE A 486 -9.03 9.33 -20.66
C ILE A 486 -9.43 10.10 -19.42
N ILE A 487 -10.56 9.69 -18.83
CA ILE A 487 -11.11 10.25 -17.60
C ILE A 487 -10.88 9.23 -16.48
N TYR A 488 -10.06 9.62 -15.52
CA TYR A 488 -9.75 8.84 -14.34
C TYR A 488 -10.74 9.18 -13.22
N LYS A 489 -11.26 8.16 -12.55
CA LYS A 489 -12.21 8.33 -11.42
C LYS A 489 -11.52 8.43 -10.08
N LYS A 490 -10.26 8.00 -10.03
CA LYS A 490 -9.45 7.91 -8.83
C LYS A 490 -8.02 8.33 -9.17
N LEU A 491 -7.24 8.59 -8.14
CA LEU A 491 -5.79 8.74 -8.22
C LEU A 491 -5.12 7.66 -7.39
N ILE A 492 -3.82 7.47 -7.63
CA ILE A 492 -2.93 6.77 -6.71
C ILE A 492 -2.01 7.84 -6.12
N ASN A 493 -1.91 7.91 -4.80
CA ASN A 493 -1.02 8.84 -4.13
C ASN A 493 0.21 8.10 -3.60
N LEU A 494 1.40 8.62 -3.91
CA LEU A 494 2.63 8.23 -3.24
C LEU A 494 2.96 9.26 -2.16
N ALA A 495 2.96 8.84 -0.91
CA ALA A 495 3.41 9.67 0.21
C ALA A 495 4.93 9.58 0.38
N THR A 496 5.45 8.81 1.33
CA THR A 496 6.91 8.67 1.55
C THR A 496 7.49 7.52 0.71
N SER A 497 6.95 6.31 0.87
CA SER A 497 7.38 5.09 0.18
C SER A 497 6.23 4.11 -0.08
N LYS A 498 5.01 4.54 0.21
CA LYS A 498 3.80 3.73 0.13
C LYS A 498 2.78 4.40 -0.76
N PHE A 499 2.20 3.61 -1.65
CA PHE A 499 1.11 3.97 -2.53
C PHE A 499 -0.22 3.61 -1.89
N SER A 500 -1.21 4.49 -2.06
CA SER A 500 -2.60 4.23 -1.69
C SER A 500 -3.55 4.78 -2.74
N GLU A 501 -4.74 4.19 -2.82
CA GLU A 501 -5.80 4.71 -3.67
C GLU A 501 -6.38 5.99 -3.05
N LYS A 502 -6.63 6.99 -3.88
CA LYS A 502 -7.34 8.21 -3.51
C LYS A 502 -8.59 8.37 -4.37
N ASN A 503 -9.75 8.20 -3.74
CA ASN A 503 -11.03 8.58 -4.34
C ASN A 503 -11.16 10.11 -4.34
N ILE A 504 -11.78 10.67 -5.38
CA ILE A 504 -11.89 12.12 -5.54
C ILE A 504 -13.19 12.60 -4.92
N ALA A 505 -13.09 13.22 -3.74
CA ALA A 505 -14.19 13.94 -3.12
C ALA A 505 -14.25 15.40 -3.57
N GLU A 506 -15.27 16.14 -3.14
CA GLU A 506 -15.42 17.57 -3.47
C GLU A 506 -14.20 18.40 -3.05
N ILE A 507 -13.65 18.12 -1.86
CA ILE A 507 -12.45 18.79 -1.33
C ILE A 507 -11.16 18.43 -2.09
N ASP A 508 -11.20 17.39 -2.94
CA ASP A 508 -10.07 16.93 -3.76
C ASP A 508 -10.13 17.43 -5.19
N ALA A 509 -11.14 18.24 -5.55
CA ALA A 509 -11.15 18.92 -6.83
C ALA A 509 -10.01 19.95 -6.88
N GLY A 510 -9.22 19.94 -7.94
CA GLY A 510 -8.04 20.78 -8.06
C GLY A 510 -7.02 20.25 -9.05
N VAL A 511 -5.83 20.85 -9.03
CA VAL A 511 -4.74 20.49 -9.95
C VAL A 511 -3.59 19.86 -9.16
N TYR A 512 -3.13 18.71 -9.63
CA TYR A 512 -2.04 17.96 -9.04
C TYR A 512 -0.87 17.89 -10.01
N LEU A 513 0.35 17.83 -9.48
CA LEU A 513 1.51 17.48 -10.29
C LEU A 513 1.41 16.01 -10.68
N ASP A 514 1.49 15.70 -11.97
CA ASP A 514 1.56 14.31 -12.41
C ASP A 514 2.95 13.76 -12.07
N ALA A 515 2.99 12.87 -11.08
CA ALA A 515 4.22 12.23 -10.66
C ALA A 515 4.64 11.11 -11.62
N GLY A 516 3.70 10.55 -12.38
CA GLY A 516 3.93 9.52 -13.40
C GLY A 516 4.44 10.07 -14.72
N ASP A 517 3.99 11.27 -15.11
CA ASP A 517 4.50 12.03 -16.25
C ASP A 517 4.86 13.46 -15.84
N GLY A 518 6.15 13.70 -15.58
CA GLY A 518 6.63 14.98 -15.10
C GLY A 518 6.39 16.19 -16.02
N LYS A 519 5.87 16.02 -17.24
CA LYS A 519 5.46 17.13 -18.14
C LYS A 519 4.00 17.52 -17.97
N ASN A 520 3.22 16.68 -17.29
CA ASN A 520 1.78 16.84 -17.18
C ASN A 520 1.36 17.37 -15.81
N VAL A 521 0.16 17.90 -15.78
CA VAL A 521 -0.63 18.15 -14.59
C VAL A 521 -1.89 17.29 -14.66
N ILE A 522 -2.37 16.84 -13.51
CA ILE A 522 -3.64 16.13 -13.37
C ILE A 522 -4.68 17.13 -12.91
N ILE A 523 -5.71 17.37 -13.72
CA ILE A 523 -6.80 18.29 -13.40
C ILE A 523 -8.01 17.45 -13.00
N CYS A 524 -8.42 17.58 -11.75
CA CYS A 524 -9.55 16.89 -11.16
C CYS A 524 -10.71 17.85 -10.91
N THR A 525 -11.90 17.42 -11.29
CA THR A 525 -13.17 18.09 -11.01
C THR A 525 -14.07 17.15 -10.23
N TYR A 526 -15.01 17.72 -9.48
CA TYR A 526 -16.02 16.96 -8.76
C TYR A 526 -17.40 17.54 -9.04
N ASP A 527 -18.37 16.66 -9.30
CA ASP A 527 -19.79 16.97 -9.27
C ASP A 527 -20.54 15.79 -8.63
N ASP A 528 -21.73 16.06 -8.09
CA ASP A 528 -22.52 15.08 -7.36
C ASP A 528 -22.95 13.86 -8.19
N THR A 529 -23.00 13.99 -9.51
CA THR A 529 -23.45 12.96 -10.45
C THR A 529 -22.31 12.01 -10.82
N ASN A 530 -21.11 12.55 -11.06
CA ASN A 530 -19.98 11.82 -11.61
C ASN A 530 -18.96 11.34 -10.55
N LYS A 531 -19.08 11.82 -9.30
CA LYS A 531 -18.25 11.44 -8.14
C LYS A 531 -16.74 11.54 -8.41
N GLY A 532 -16.33 12.61 -9.08
CA GLY A 532 -14.94 12.87 -9.46
C GLY A 532 -14.61 12.53 -10.92
N ALA A 533 -13.78 13.38 -11.54
CA ALA A 533 -13.26 13.18 -12.89
C ALA A 533 -11.92 13.90 -13.04
N CYS A 534 -10.86 13.13 -13.32
CA CYS A 534 -9.50 13.63 -13.49
C CYS A 534 -9.00 13.39 -14.92
N THR A 535 -8.20 14.32 -15.44
CA THR A 535 -7.52 14.20 -16.74
C THR A 535 -6.04 14.57 -16.59
N SER A 536 -5.13 13.87 -17.25
CA SER A 536 -3.70 14.23 -17.30
C SER A 536 -3.40 14.92 -18.62
N LYS A 537 -2.79 16.11 -18.56
CA LYS A 537 -2.50 16.96 -19.72
C LYS A 537 -1.16 17.65 -19.56
N VAL A 538 -0.49 17.95 -20.68
CA VAL A 538 0.70 18.79 -20.69
C VAL A 538 0.38 20.13 -20.03
N GLY A 539 1.14 20.50 -19.00
CA GLY A 539 0.92 21.75 -18.28
C GLY A 539 1.30 22.99 -19.10
N ASN A 540 0.75 24.14 -18.72
CA ASN A 540 1.02 25.42 -19.39
C ASN A 540 2.45 25.88 -19.13
N LYS A 541 3.22 26.06 -20.21
CA LYS A 541 4.65 26.35 -20.20
C LYS A 541 4.99 27.84 -20.22
N ASN A 542 3.97 28.70 -20.38
CA ASN A 542 4.17 30.13 -20.51
C ASN A 542 4.61 30.72 -19.16
N LYS A 543 5.58 31.63 -19.20
CA LYS A 543 5.96 32.40 -18.01
C LYS A 543 4.77 33.25 -17.53
N GLY A 544 4.68 33.44 -16.23
CA GLY A 544 3.56 34.10 -15.56
C GLY A 544 2.43 33.15 -15.19
N TYR A 545 2.39 31.92 -15.70
CA TYR A 545 1.30 30.96 -15.41
C TYR A 545 1.66 30.01 -14.26
N GLY A 546 0.64 29.56 -13.54
CA GLY A 546 0.77 28.54 -12.50
C GLY A 546 -0.57 27.89 -12.17
N TYR A 547 -0.50 26.79 -11.40
CA TYR A 547 -1.66 26.08 -10.87
C TYR A 547 -1.54 25.97 -9.36
N ILE A 548 -2.64 26.13 -8.61
CA ILE A 548 -2.63 25.82 -7.17
C ILE A 548 -2.42 24.31 -7.00
N ASP A 549 -1.39 23.93 -6.25
CA ASP A 549 -1.08 22.52 -5.99
C ASP A 549 -2.04 21.93 -4.96
N ALA A 550 -3.01 21.15 -5.42
CA ALA A 550 -3.98 20.48 -4.55
C ALA A 550 -3.35 19.38 -3.69
N ASN A 551 -2.12 18.94 -3.97
CA ASN A 551 -1.42 17.97 -3.14
C ASN A 551 -0.66 18.62 -1.98
N THR A 552 -0.26 19.88 -2.11
CA THR A 552 0.59 20.56 -1.13
C THR A 552 0.13 21.99 -0.94
N SER A 553 -0.58 22.21 0.16
CA SER A 553 -1.14 23.52 0.51
C SER A 553 -0.08 24.62 0.46
N GLY A 554 -0.43 25.75 -0.16
CA GLY A 554 0.45 26.90 -0.32
C GLY A 554 1.48 26.80 -1.45
N ASN A 555 1.58 25.67 -2.15
CA ASN A 555 2.47 25.53 -3.31
C ASN A 555 1.77 25.86 -4.63
N ILE A 556 2.58 26.23 -5.62
CA ILE A 556 2.15 26.47 -7.00
C ILE A 556 2.91 25.54 -7.94
N ILE A 557 2.18 24.81 -8.79
CA ILE A 557 2.77 24.05 -9.88
C ILE A 557 3.07 25.01 -11.03
N VAL A 558 4.33 25.03 -11.47
CA VAL A 558 4.75 25.73 -12.69
C VAL A 558 5.34 24.73 -13.66
N CYS A 559 5.17 24.98 -14.96
CA CYS A 559 5.70 24.11 -15.99
C CYS A 559 6.66 24.85 -16.91
N THR A 560 7.69 24.13 -17.32
CA THR A 560 8.71 24.53 -18.29
C THR A 560 8.55 23.66 -19.55
N GLU A 561 9.39 23.90 -20.57
CA GLU A 561 9.40 23.04 -21.77
C GLU A 561 9.65 21.56 -21.48
N SER A 562 10.41 21.26 -20.43
CA SER A 562 10.84 19.90 -20.10
C SER A 562 10.05 19.24 -18.96
N SER A 563 9.50 20.02 -18.03
CA SER A 563 8.87 19.48 -16.81
C SER A 563 8.01 20.49 -16.04
N CYS A 564 7.06 19.98 -15.28
CA CYS A 564 6.31 20.64 -14.23
C CYS A 564 6.91 20.37 -12.85
N SER A 565 6.86 21.37 -11.97
CA SER A 565 7.39 21.31 -10.60
C SER A 565 6.50 22.08 -9.63
N SER A 566 6.33 21.54 -8.42
CA SER A 566 5.67 22.22 -7.31
C SER A 566 6.65 23.18 -6.63
N LEU A 567 6.35 24.49 -6.65
CA LEU A 567 7.13 25.54 -6.03
C LEU A 567 6.68 25.75 -4.58
N PRO A 568 7.58 25.56 -3.60
CA PRO A 568 7.28 25.81 -2.20
C PRO A 568 6.79 27.24 -1.96
N ASN A 569 5.66 27.39 -1.25
CA ASN A 569 5.06 28.68 -0.91
C ASN A 569 4.70 29.55 -2.14
N GLY A 570 4.67 28.97 -3.35
CA GLY A 570 4.48 29.74 -4.58
C GLY A 570 5.48 30.89 -4.74
N ASN A 571 6.68 30.79 -4.16
CA ASN A 571 7.68 31.87 -4.08
C ASN A 571 7.28 33.13 -3.28
N ALA A 572 6.20 33.11 -2.51
CA ALA A 572 5.85 34.21 -1.61
C ALA A 572 6.90 34.36 -0.49
N GLN A 573 7.27 35.61 -0.18
CA GLN A 573 8.27 35.91 0.85
C GLN A 573 7.61 36.57 2.06
N ALA A 574 7.94 36.08 3.26
CA ALA A 574 7.48 36.66 4.51
C ALA A 574 8.02 38.10 4.68
N ALA A 575 7.37 38.89 5.53
CA ALA A 575 7.83 40.24 5.85
C ALA A 575 9.24 40.22 6.48
N ALA A 576 10.15 41.03 5.95
CA ALA A 576 11.55 41.08 6.40
C ALA A 576 12.19 42.44 6.06
N ASN A 577 13.18 42.88 6.84
CA ASN A 577 13.98 44.08 6.58
C ASN A 577 13.12 45.34 6.29
N ASN A 578 12.09 45.57 7.10
CA ASN A 578 11.11 46.67 6.96
C ASN A 578 10.26 46.60 5.69
N LYS A 579 10.29 45.49 4.94
CA LYS A 579 9.42 45.24 3.80
C LYS A 579 8.16 44.50 4.27
N PRO A 580 6.99 44.83 3.72
CA PRO A 580 5.79 44.02 3.89
C PRO A 580 5.99 42.62 3.28
N VAL A 581 5.03 41.72 3.53
CA VAL A 581 4.97 40.42 2.83
C VAL A 581 5.02 40.64 1.33
N GLN A 582 5.88 39.88 0.64
CA GLN A 582 5.99 39.93 -0.81
C GLN A 582 5.08 38.84 -1.40
N ASN A 583 3.86 39.24 -1.74
CA ASN A 583 2.87 38.32 -2.30
C ASN A 583 3.28 37.95 -3.73
N ALA A 584 3.40 36.65 -3.99
CA ALA A 584 3.75 36.13 -5.31
C ALA A 584 2.49 35.80 -6.08
N SER A 585 2.40 36.23 -7.34
CA SER A 585 1.19 36.08 -8.16
C SER A 585 1.46 35.37 -9.48
N TYR A 586 0.41 34.71 -10.00
CA TYR A 586 0.42 33.92 -11.23
C TYR A 586 -0.90 34.09 -11.97
N ILE A 587 -0.89 33.98 -13.30
CA ILE A 587 -2.08 33.77 -14.11
C ILE A 587 -2.54 32.33 -13.86
N ASP A 588 -3.80 32.16 -13.46
CA ASP A 588 -4.35 30.83 -13.18
C ASP A 588 -4.48 30.03 -14.47
N ALA A 589 -3.65 29.01 -14.63
CA ALA A 589 -3.66 28.16 -15.80
C ALA A 589 -4.75 27.08 -15.77
N SER A 590 -5.45 26.91 -14.64
CA SER A 590 -6.56 25.95 -14.50
C SER A 590 -7.88 26.47 -15.08
N VAL A 591 -7.98 27.78 -15.30
CA VAL A 591 -9.16 28.44 -15.86
C VAL A 591 -8.89 29.01 -17.23
N THR A 592 -9.92 29.08 -18.07
CA THR A 592 -9.79 29.62 -19.44
C THR A 592 -9.95 31.14 -19.45
N GLY A 593 -9.29 31.80 -20.41
CA GLY A 593 -9.49 33.23 -20.68
C GLY A 593 -8.47 34.18 -20.03
N ASP A 594 -7.47 33.67 -19.32
CA ASP A 594 -6.33 34.43 -18.76
C ASP A 594 -6.73 35.66 -17.92
N ALA A 595 -7.92 35.63 -17.31
CA ALA A 595 -8.52 36.75 -16.56
C ALA A 595 -8.62 36.49 -15.06
N THR A 596 -7.95 35.45 -14.56
CA THR A 596 -7.97 35.03 -13.15
C THR A 596 -6.54 35.00 -12.64
N ILE A 597 -6.34 35.55 -11.45
CA ILE A 597 -5.04 35.65 -10.80
C ILE A 597 -5.00 34.77 -9.56
N ILE A 598 -3.91 34.00 -9.44
CA ILE A 598 -3.54 33.33 -8.20
C ILE A 598 -2.64 34.27 -7.41
N THR A 599 -2.94 34.51 -6.15
CA THR A 599 -2.09 35.27 -5.23
C THR A 599 -1.73 34.40 -4.04
N CYS A 600 -0.42 34.23 -3.81
CA CYS A 600 0.13 33.52 -2.65
C CYS A 600 0.67 34.52 -1.63
N THR A 601 0.21 34.41 -0.39
CA THR A 601 0.60 35.23 0.76
C THR A 601 1.25 34.35 1.80
N LYS A 602 2.45 34.72 2.26
CA LYS A 602 3.19 34.01 3.30
C LYS A 602 3.22 34.82 4.59
N ASP A 603 2.40 34.43 5.54
CA ASP A 603 2.29 35.05 6.86
C ASP A 603 2.96 34.17 7.94
N THR A 604 2.68 34.45 9.21
CA THR A 604 3.20 33.68 10.34
C THR A 604 2.55 32.31 10.52
N GLU A 605 1.37 32.09 9.93
CA GLU A 605 0.59 30.85 10.04
C GLU A 605 0.92 29.88 8.89
N GLY A 606 1.39 30.39 7.76
CA GLY A 606 1.87 29.57 6.65
C GLY A 606 1.79 30.33 5.32
N THR A 607 1.65 29.57 4.22
CA THR A 607 1.37 30.15 2.92
C THR A 607 -0.02 29.74 2.46
N THR A 608 -0.82 30.73 2.08
CA THR A 608 -2.13 30.53 1.45
C THR A 608 -2.10 31.08 0.04
N CYS A 609 -2.61 30.31 -0.93
CA CYS A 609 -2.76 30.72 -2.32
C CYS A 609 -4.23 30.72 -2.70
N THR A 610 -4.73 31.81 -3.25
CA THR A 610 -6.13 31.95 -3.66
C THR A 610 -6.23 32.31 -5.12
N SER A 611 -7.20 31.72 -5.83
CA SER A 611 -7.52 32.06 -7.22
C SER A 611 -8.74 32.96 -7.27
N THR A 612 -8.59 34.13 -7.90
CA THR A 612 -9.65 35.15 -7.95
C THR A 612 -9.78 35.74 -9.35
N SER A 613 -11.01 35.89 -9.83
CA SER A 613 -11.27 36.57 -11.10
C SER A 613 -10.83 38.03 -10.98
N PHE A 614 -10.05 38.50 -11.94
CA PHE A 614 -9.53 39.86 -11.94
C PHE A 614 -10.71 40.85 -12.08
N PRO A 615 -10.97 41.72 -11.09
CA PRO A 615 -12.09 42.64 -11.19
C PRO A 615 -11.86 43.65 -12.32
N SER A 616 -12.87 43.90 -13.16
CA SER A 616 -12.75 44.82 -14.30
C SER A 616 -12.36 46.27 -13.94
N THR A 617 -12.38 46.63 -12.65
CA THR A 617 -11.95 47.94 -12.11
C THR A 617 -10.47 48.00 -11.74
N SER A 618 -9.73 46.88 -11.69
CA SER A 618 -8.31 46.82 -11.27
C SER A 618 -7.30 46.92 -12.42
N THR A 619 -7.70 47.45 -13.58
CA THR A 619 -6.85 47.61 -14.78
C THR A 619 -5.60 48.48 -14.57
N LYS A 620 -5.45 49.07 -13.38
CA LYS A 620 -4.41 50.04 -13.00
C LYS A 620 -3.42 49.52 -11.96
N TYR A 621 -3.57 48.26 -11.54
CA TYR A 621 -2.73 47.65 -10.52
C TYR A 621 -1.73 46.67 -11.13
N ALA A 622 -0.65 46.43 -10.41
CA ALA A 622 0.36 45.43 -10.77
C ALA A 622 0.57 44.43 -9.64
N PHE A 623 1.06 43.26 -10.01
CA PHE A 623 1.31 42.15 -9.10
C PHE A 623 2.71 41.60 -9.33
N LEU A 624 3.41 41.20 -8.28
CA LEU A 624 4.72 40.57 -8.40
C LEU A 624 4.58 39.19 -9.07
N ASP A 625 5.30 38.95 -10.15
CA ASP A 625 5.23 37.68 -10.88
C ASP A 625 6.10 36.60 -10.21
N GLY A 626 5.43 35.69 -9.51
CA GLY A 626 6.08 34.60 -8.78
C GLY A 626 6.85 33.62 -9.66
N SER A 627 6.47 33.47 -10.93
CA SER A 627 7.12 32.54 -11.87
C SER A 627 8.53 32.99 -12.27
N THR A 628 8.89 34.24 -11.96
CA THR A 628 10.20 34.82 -12.29
C THR A 628 11.12 35.00 -11.09
N TYR A 629 10.66 34.60 -9.90
CA TYR A 629 11.42 34.75 -8.67
C TYR A 629 12.60 33.79 -8.61
N ASP A 630 13.80 34.33 -8.36
CA ASP A 630 14.99 33.56 -7.98
C ASP A 630 15.65 34.11 -6.71
N SER A 631 16.22 35.31 -6.81
CA SER A 631 16.79 36.17 -5.77
C SER A 631 15.96 37.44 -5.58
N GLY A 632 15.04 37.70 -6.51
CA GLY A 632 14.08 38.80 -6.52
C GLY A 632 13.05 38.60 -7.64
N PHE A 633 11.94 39.32 -7.58
CA PHE A 633 10.94 39.30 -8.65
C PHE A 633 11.45 40.13 -9.83
N LYS A 634 11.34 39.62 -11.06
CA LYS A 634 11.89 40.30 -12.26
C LYS A 634 10.82 40.93 -13.14
N ASN A 635 9.61 40.38 -13.07
CA ASN A 635 8.48 40.78 -13.89
C ASN A 635 7.28 41.18 -13.02
N LEU A 636 6.32 41.85 -13.66
CA LEU A 636 5.02 42.18 -13.08
C LEU A 636 3.90 41.59 -13.93
N LEU A 637 2.77 41.30 -13.29
CA LEU A 637 1.51 40.96 -13.96
C LEU A 637 0.56 42.15 -13.88
N VAL A 638 -0.04 42.51 -15.02
CA VAL A 638 -1.02 43.60 -15.13
C VAL A 638 -2.18 43.17 -16.00
N TYR A 639 -3.36 43.77 -15.82
CA TYR A 639 -4.51 43.47 -16.67
C TYR A 639 -4.60 44.42 -17.85
N ASP A 640 -4.63 43.85 -19.05
CA ASP A 640 -4.88 44.57 -20.29
C ASP A 640 -6.39 44.66 -20.52
N SER A 641 -6.91 45.88 -20.44
CA SER A 641 -8.34 46.18 -20.64
C SER A 641 -8.81 46.00 -22.08
N SER A 642 -7.92 46.07 -23.06
CA SER A 642 -8.25 45.90 -24.48
C SER A 642 -8.45 44.43 -24.80
N ASP A 643 -7.54 43.58 -24.34
CA ASP A 643 -7.59 42.13 -24.55
C ASP A 643 -8.42 41.39 -23.49
N LYS A 644 -8.79 42.08 -22.40
CA LYS A 644 -9.48 41.53 -21.22
C LYS A 644 -8.73 40.38 -20.56
N LYS A 645 -7.40 40.47 -20.56
CA LYS A 645 -6.47 39.41 -20.11
C LYS A 645 -5.38 39.96 -19.23
N ILE A 646 -4.84 39.13 -18.36
CA ILE A 646 -3.63 39.43 -17.61
C ILE A 646 -2.42 39.21 -18.54
N LYS A 647 -1.51 40.18 -18.57
CA LYS A 647 -0.26 40.16 -19.31
C LYS A 647 0.93 40.32 -18.37
N GLN A 648 2.03 39.71 -18.78
CA GLN A 648 3.32 39.88 -18.13
C GLN A 648 4.03 41.11 -18.71
N LEU A 649 4.51 42.00 -17.85
CA LEU A 649 5.41 43.08 -18.21
C LEU A 649 6.86 42.64 -18.00
N SER A 650 7.68 42.81 -19.03
CA SER A 650 9.09 42.38 -19.04
C SER A 650 10.00 43.38 -18.30
N PRO A 651 11.21 42.99 -17.88
CA PRO A 651 12.04 43.82 -17.01
C PRO A 651 12.51 45.14 -17.65
N ASN A 652 12.77 45.12 -18.97
CA ASN A 652 13.24 46.29 -19.72
C ASN A 652 12.17 47.38 -19.87
N SER A 653 10.90 47.05 -19.60
CA SER A 653 9.76 47.96 -19.71
C SER A 653 9.27 48.51 -18.37
N ILE A 654 9.80 48.03 -17.23
CA ILE A 654 9.25 48.32 -15.90
C ILE A 654 10.22 49.02 -14.95
N TYR A 655 11.53 49.01 -15.26
CA TYR A 655 12.55 49.73 -14.50
C TYR A 655 12.84 51.07 -15.15
N THR A 656 12.05 52.07 -14.79
CA THR A 656 12.20 53.46 -15.22
C THR A 656 12.15 54.35 -13.99
N ASP A 657 13.05 55.32 -13.93
CA ASP A 657 13.09 56.25 -12.81
C ASP A 657 11.75 57.01 -12.67
N GLY A 658 11.32 57.29 -11.42
CA GLY A 658 10.06 57.99 -11.11
C GLY A 658 8.75 57.24 -11.35
N ILE A 659 8.83 55.97 -11.74
CA ILE A 659 7.67 55.10 -11.92
C ILE A 659 7.58 54.10 -10.77
N ALA A 660 6.37 53.92 -10.24
CA ALA A 660 6.01 52.82 -9.35
C ALA A 660 4.60 52.32 -9.67
N TYR A 661 4.22 51.22 -9.05
CA TYR A 661 2.95 50.54 -9.32
C TYR A 661 2.15 50.41 -8.03
N ILE A 662 0.83 50.51 -8.13
CA ILE A 662 -0.05 50.17 -7.01
C ILE A 662 -0.05 48.64 -6.89
N ASP A 663 0.26 48.13 -5.70
CA ASP A 663 0.26 46.69 -5.44
C ASP A 663 -1.17 46.17 -5.38
N GLY A 664 -1.59 45.47 -6.43
CA GLY A 664 -2.95 44.93 -6.53
C GLY A 664 -3.22 43.75 -5.59
N SER A 665 -2.19 43.18 -4.98
CA SER A 665 -2.35 42.10 -4.00
C SER A 665 -2.69 42.62 -2.58
N ASP A 666 -2.66 43.93 -2.39
CA ASP A 666 -3.11 44.61 -1.17
C ASP A 666 -4.49 45.24 -1.39
N THR A 667 -5.51 44.69 -0.72
CA THR A 667 -6.90 45.15 -0.87
C THR A 667 -7.14 46.55 -0.30
N GLU A 668 -6.26 47.04 0.59
CA GLU A 668 -6.31 48.41 1.10
C GLU A 668 -5.49 49.40 0.25
N HIS A 669 -4.73 48.90 -0.74
CA HIS A 669 -3.85 49.69 -1.62
C HIS A 669 -2.87 50.61 -0.86
N LYS A 670 -2.41 50.20 0.32
CA LYS A 670 -1.40 50.89 1.14
C LYS A 670 0.03 50.48 0.79
N ARG A 671 0.19 49.51 -0.12
CA ARG A 671 1.47 49.08 -0.66
C ARG A 671 1.67 49.53 -2.11
N ILE A 672 2.93 49.71 -2.47
CA ILE A 672 3.39 49.99 -3.83
C ILE A 672 4.47 48.99 -4.22
N ILE A 673 4.58 48.71 -5.52
CA ILE A 673 5.68 47.92 -6.07
C ILE A 673 6.69 48.88 -6.70
N LYS A 674 7.96 48.72 -6.32
CA LYS A 674 9.09 49.41 -6.91
C LYS A 674 10.02 48.40 -7.56
N CYS A 675 10.46 48.70 -8.77
CA CYS A 675 11.54 47.96 -9.41
C CYS A 675 12.81 48.81 -9.30
N SER A 676 13.86 48.28 -8.70
CA SER A 676 15.15 48.96 -8.49
C SER A 676 16.19 48.55 -9.53
N SER A 677 15.91 47.51 -10.30
CA SER A 677 16.67 47.09 -11.48
C SER A 677 15.79 46.21 -12.37
N ALA A 678 16.31 45.83 -13.54
CA ALA A 678 15.71 44.80 -14.41
C ALA A 678 15.65 43.39 -13.76
N THR A 679 16.06 43.22 -12.50
CA THR A 679 16.04 41.93 -11.82
C THR A 679 15.46 42.00 -10.41
N SER A 680 14.94 43.16 -9.99
CA SER A 680 14.54 43.37 -8.60
C SER A 680 13.34 44.29 -8.49
N CYS A 681 12.15 43.70 -8.39
CA CYS A 681 10.90 44.33 -8.03
C CYS A 681 10.44 43.86 -6.65
N GLU A 682 9.93 44.77 -5.83
CA GLU A 682 9.50 44.50 -4.47
C GLU A 682 8.34 45.39 -4.04
N ALA A 683 7.45 44.83 -3.23
CA ALA A 683 6.40 45.56 -2.54
C ALA A 683 6.99 46.30 -1.33
N SER A 684 6.53 47.53 -1.12
CA SER A 684 6.91 48.42 -0.01
C SER A 684 5.69 49.15 0.51
N ALA A 685 5.73 49.63 1.76
CA ALA A 685 4.72 50.58 2.23
C ALA A 685 4.74 51.84 1.34
N ASN A 686 3.58 52.44 1.10
CA ASN A 686 3.47 53.62 0.23
C ASN A 686 4.19 54.86 0.78
N GLY A 687 4.49 54.90 2.08
CA GLY A 687 5.22 56.00 2.72
C GLY A 687 4.38 57.24 3.05
N SER A 688 3.07 57.21 2.78
CA SER A 688 2.16 58.32 3.13
C SER A 688 1.86 58.36 4.62
N ASP A 689 1.64 59.56 5.14
CA ASP A 689 1.22 59.80 6.53
C ASP A 689 0.14 60.90 6.60
N VAL A 690 -0.29 61.25 7.81
CA VAL A 690 -1.39 62.21 8.04
C VAL A 690 -1.07 63.64 7.59
N THR A 691 0.19 63.94 7.30
CA THR A 691 0.68 65.26 6.86
C THR A 691 1.25 65.26 5.44
N THR A 692 1.63 64.09 4.92
CA THR A 692 2.39 63.97 3.68
C THR A 692 1.75 62.97 2.73
N ASN A 693 1.37 63.47 1.55
CA ASN A 693 0.96 62.65 0.42
C ASN A 693 2.18 62.20 -0.38
N ILE A 694 2.09 61.00 -0.99
CA ILE A 694 3.15 60.44 -1.84
C ILE A 694 2.67 60.41 -3.28
N PHE A 695 3.52 60.86 -4.20
CA PHE A 695 3.21 60.99 -5.62
C PHE A 695 4.26 60.30 -6.50
N PHE A 696 3.80 59.64 -7.56
CA PHE A 696 4.64 59.01 -8.59
C PHE A 696 3.86 58.79 -9.88
N ILE A 697 4.55 58.46 -10.97
CA ILE A 697 3.91 58.13 -12.25
C ILE A 697 3.40 56.69 -12.20
N ASN A 698 2.15 56.44 -12.61
CA ASN A 698 1.63 55.08 -12.67
C ASN A 698 2.36 54.28 -13.76
N GLY A 699 3.06 53.22 -13.37
CA GLY A 699 3.78 52.37 -14.30
C GLY A 699 2.90 51.53 -15.24
N VAL A 700 1.63 51.31 -14.91
CA VAL A 700 0.68 50.61 -15.79
C VAL A 700 0.15 51.54 -16.89
N ASP A 701 -0.13 52.80 -16.54
CA ASP A 701 -0.64 53.82 -17.47
C ASP A 701 0.03 55.17 -17.20
N GLN A 702 1.05 55.50 -18.00
CA GLN A 702 1.85 56.72 -17.82
C GLN A 702 1.08 58.02 -18.12
N LYS A 703 -0.21 57.97 -18.51
CA LYS A 703 -1.10 59.14 -18.56
C LYS A 703 -1.70 59.51 -17.21
N GLU A 704 -1.42 58.69 -16.20
CA GLU A 704 -1.93 58.85 -14.85
C GLU A 704 -0.78 58.99 -13.86
N TYR A 705 -1.00 59.81 -12.85
CA TYR A 705 -0.17 59.85 -11.66
C TYR A 705 -0.89 59.11 -10.54
N VAL A 706 -0.12 58.60 -9.59
CA VAL A 706 -0.64 58.00 -8.37
C VAL A 706 -0.45 59.00 -7.24
N VAL A 707 -1.47 59.13 -6.41
CA VAL A 707 -1.39 59.79 -5.11
C VAL A 707 -1.75 58.80 -4.03
N CYS A 708 -0.89 58.69 -3.02
CA CYS A 708 -1.13 57.90 -1.83
C CYS A 708 -1.36 58.82 -0.63
N THR A 709 -2.46 58.58 0.07
CA THR A 709 -2.82 59.30 1.30
C THR A 709 -2.93 58.31 2.46
N SER A 710 -2.78 58.80 3.70
CA SER A 710 -2.88 57.94 4.88
C SER A 710 -4.27 57.31 5.07
N THR A 711 -5.32 57.90 4.50
CA THR A 711 -6.71 57.46 4.66
C THR A 711 -7.22 56.61 3.51
N GLU A 712 -6.90 56.96 2.27
CA GLU A 712 -7.46 56.31 1.07
C GLU A 712 -6.51 55.27 0.45
N GLY A 713 -5.27 55.16 0.94
CA GLY A 713 -4.23 54.40 0.26
C GLY A 713 -3.83 55.08 -1.06
N CYS A 714 -3.34 54.30 -2.01
CA CYS A 714 -2.90 54.75 -3.33
C CYS A 714 -4.01 54.68 -4.38
N VAL A 715 -4.23 55.80 -5.06
CA VAL A 715 -5.24 55.92 -6.12
C VAL A 715 -4.61 56.51 -7.39
N SER A 716 -4.89 55.90 -8.54
CA SER A 716 -4.49 56.42 -9.85
C SER A 716 -5.45 57.52 -10.31
N LYS A 717 -4.91 58.65 -10.77
CA LYS A 717 -5.69 59.80 -11.26
C LYS A 717 -5.12 60.30 -12.60
N PRO A 718 -5.97 60.82 -13.51
CA PRO A 718 -5.50 61.42 -14.77
C PRO A 718 -4.50 62.54 -14.51
N GLY A 719 -3.37 62.55 -15.22
CA GLY A 719 -2.32 63.56 -15.11
C GLY A 719 -2.82 64.97 -15.43
N THR A 720 -2.97 65.27 -16.72
CA THR A 720 -3.58 66.53 -17.14
C THR A 720 -4.81 66.24 -17.98
N ALA A 721 -5.91 66.93 -17.68
CA ALA A 721 -7.11 66.84 -18.49
C ALA A 721 -6.77 67.12 -19.96
N THR A 722 -7.24 66.26 -20.88
CA THR A 722 -6.97 66.40 -22.32
C THR A 722 -7.57 67.66 -22.93
N THR A 723 -8.43 68.36 -22.19
CA THR A 723 -9.01 69.67 -22.54
C THR A 723 -8.22 70.86 -21.99
N SER A 724 -7.20 70.63 -21.16
CA SER A 724 -6.36 71.70 -20.59
C SER A 724 -5.41 72.27 -21.63
N ASN A 725 -5.13 73.57 -21.51
CA ASN A 725 -4.12 74.28 -22.29
C ASN A 725 -2.79 74.47 -21.54
N SER A 726 -2.70 73.99 -20.30
CA SER A 726 -1.50 74.06 -19.46
C SER A 726 -1.17 72.71 -18.86
N ASP A 727 0.12 72.44 -18.73
CA ASP A 727 0.66 71.23 -18.12
C ASP A 727 0.41 71.26 -16.61
N ASN A 728 0.25 70.08 -15.99
CA ASN A 728 0.15 69.97 -14.53
C ASN A 728 1.46 69.45 -13.95
N TYR A 729 1.74 69.88 -12.71
CA TYR A 729 2.95 69.54 -11.99
C TYR A 729 2.61 68.90 -10.66
N TYR A 730 3.33 67.83 -10.29
CA TYR A 730 3.15 67.08 -9.04
C TYR A 730 4.50 66.80 -8.42
N PRO A 731 4.59 66.68 -7.08
CA PRO A 731 5.81 66.18 -6.44
C PRO A 731 6.26 64.85 -7.04
N ASP A 732 7.57 64.63 -7.18
CA ASP A 732 8.11 63.30 -7.36
C ASP A 732 8.61 62.79 -6.00
N SER A 733 7.83 61.95 -5.35
CA SER A 733 8.18 61.43 -4.03
C SER A 733 9.18 60.27 -4.08
N LEU A 734 9.56 59.80 -5.27
CA LEU A 734 10.58 58.76 -5.45
C LEU A 734 11.96 59.35 -5.65
N ASN A 735 12.05 60.57 -6.21
CA ASN A 735 13.31 61.19 -6.59
C ASN A 735 13.43 62.63 -6.12
N SER A 736 14.38 62.87 -5.21
CA SER A 736 14.75 64.22 -4.81
C SER A 736 15.38 64.97 -5.99
N GLY A 737 15.06 66.26 -6.17
CA GLY A 737 15.53 67.01 -7.34
C GLY A 737 14.61 66.94 -8.58
N LYS A 738 13.56 66.11 -8.54
CA LYS A 738 12.62 65.89 -9.66
C LYS A 738 11.20 66.36 -9.35
N ILE A 739 10.46 66.63 -10.42
CA ILE A 739 9.03 66.93 -10.41
C ILE A 739 8.35 66.13 -11.52
N ILE A 740 7.13 65.70 -11.29
CA ILE A 740 6.32 65.02 -12.30
C ILE A 740 5.60 66.09 -13.10
N LYS A 741 5.84 66.11 -14.41
CA LYS A 741 5.13 66.95 -15.36
C LYS A 741 4.20 66.08 -16.19
N CYS A 742 2.91 66.40 -16.15
CA CYS A 742 1.92 65.81 -17.03
C CYS A 742 1.54 66.81 -18.12
N LEU A 743 1.62 66.37 -19.38
CA LEU A 743 1.45 67.22 -20.54
C LEU A 743 -0.03 67.51 -20.81
N SER A 744 -0.33 68.77 -21.08
CA SER A 744 -1.62 69.21 -21.62
C SER A 744 -1.97 68.46 -22.91
N LYS A 745 -3.28 68.31 -23.16
CA LYS A 745 -3.87 67.67 -24.35
C LYS A 745 -3.72 66.15 -24.46
N ASN A 746 -2.65 65.53 -23.95
CA ASN A 746 -2.47 64.07 -24.01
C ASN A 746 -2.34 63.37 -22.64
N GLY A 747 -2.13 64.13 -21.56
CA GLY A 747 -2.08 63.64 -20.18
C GLY A 747 -0.81 62.86 -19.82
N ASN A 748 0.13 62.65 -20.76
CA ASN A 748 1.34 61.86 -20.52
C ASN A 748 2.18 62.51 -19.42
N CYS A 749 2.51 61.74 -18.40
CA CYS A 749 3.36 62.15 -17.30
C CYS A 749 4.81 61.69 -17.51
N SER A 750 5.75 62.56 -17.15
CA SER A 750 7.19 62.31 -17.22
C SER A 750 7.90 63.09 -16.11
N GLN A 751 9.07 62.63 -15.69
CA GLN A 751 9.89 63.39 -14.75
C GLN A 751 10.69 64.49 -15.45
N GLU A 752 10.86 65.61 -14.76
CA GLU A 752 11.85 66.63 -15.12
C GLU A 752 12.58 67.16 -13.88
N SER A 753 13.74 67.80 -14.08
CA SER A 753 14.44 68.47 -12.97
C SER A 753 13.67 69.74 -12.58
N HIS A 754 13.37 69.92 -11.29
CA HIS A 754 12.56 71.04 -10.83
C HIS A 754 13.33 72.37 -10.67
N ASN A 755 14.57 72.44 -11.18
CA ASN A 755 15.45 73.62 -11.20
C ASN A 755 15.65 74.32 -9.84
N GLY A 756 15.42 73.61 -8.73
CA GLY A 756 15.61 74.16 -7.40
C GLY A 756 17.09 74.43 -7.13
N VAL A 757 17.39 75.46 -6.34
CA VAL A 757 18.76 75.81 -5.96
C VAL A 757 19.00 75.57 -4.48
N ALA A 758 20.25 75.49 -4.04
CA ALA A 758 20.57 75.08 -2.67
C ALA A 758 20.10 76.09 -1.59
N ALA A 759 20.01 77.38 -1.93
CA ALA A 759 19.71 78.45 -0.98
C ALA A 759 18.34 79.14 -1.18
N ASP A 760 17.58 78.75 -2.20
CA ASP A 760 16.32 79.41 -2.60
C ASP A 760 15.34 78.35 -3.17
N TYR A 761 14.07 78.70 -3.27
CA TYR A 761 12.97 77.85 -3.68
C TYR A 761 12.48 78.18 -5.08
N THR A 762 12.00 77.15 -5.77
CA THR A 762 11.31 77.27 -7.05
C THR A 762 9.86 76.83 -6.88
N TYR A 763 8.94 77.58 -7.48
CA TYR A 763 7.50 77.44 -7.23
C TYR A 763 6.75 77.00 -8.48
N TYR A 764 5.93 75.96 -8.35
CA TYR A 764 5.05 75.45 -9.40
C TYR A 764 3.60 75.51 -8.92
N LEU A 765 2.66 75.60 -9.86
CA LEU A 765 1.24 75.42 -9.54
C LEU A 765 1.00 73.94 -9.20
N ASP A 766 0.38 73.67 -8.06
CA ASP A 766 0.07 72.30 -7.65
C ASP A 766 -1.07 71.72 -8.51
N GLY A 767 -0.74 70.67 -9.26
CA GLY A 767 -1.67 69.94 -10.11
C GLY A 767 -2.64 69.05 -9.34
N PHE A 768 -2.38 68.75 -8.06
CA PHE A 768 -3.24 67.96 -7.20
C PHE A 768 -4.25 68.84 -6.46
N ASN A 769 -3.78 69.88 -5.78
CA ASN A 769 -4.64 70.82 -5.07
C ASN A 769 -4.50 72.25 -5.62
N PRO A 770 -5.53 72.77 -6.32
CA PRO A 770 -5.46 74.09 -6.96
C PRO A 770 -5.39 75.27 -5.96
N SER A 771 -5.50 75.01 -4.65
CA SER A 771 -5.34 76.01 -3.58
C SER A 771 -3.90 76.16 -3.10
N LYS A 772 -3.01 75.24 -3.50
CA LYS A 772 -1.64 75.13 -3.03
C LYS A 772 -0.62 75.46 -4.12
N VAL A 773 0.62 75.62 -3.70
CA VAL A 773 1.80 75.74 -4.55
C VAL A 773 2.79 74.64 -4.17
N LEU A 774 3.55 74.15 -5.15
CA LEU A 774 4.66 73.24 -4.90
C LEU A 774 5.92 74.05 -4.66
N GLU A 775 6.55 73.85 -3.51
CA GLU A 775 7.81 74.47 -3.14
C GLU A 775 8.95 73.45 -3.32
N CYS A 776 9.91 73.75 -4.19
CA CYS A 776 11.00 72.84 -4.54
C CYS A 776 12.38 73.46 -4.23
N GLN A 777 13.29 72.68 -3.64
CA GLN A 777 14.67 73.07 -3.32
C GLN A 777 15.65 72.02 -3.84
N ASN A 778 16.88 72.41 -4.20
CA ASN A 778 17.87 71.46 -4.74
C ASN A 778 18.03 70.21 -3.86
N ASP A 779 18.06 69.03 -4.49
CA ASP A 779 18.20 67.72 -3.85
C ASP A 779 17.12 67.39 -2.79
N LYS A 780 15.96 68.05 -2.82
CA LYS A 780 14.80 67.73 -1.97
C LYS A 780 13.56 67.37 -2.78
N ILE A 781 12.61 66.68 -2.14
CA ILE A 781 11.28 66.44 -2.70
C ILE A 781 10.48 67.73 -2.61
N CYS A 782 9.77 68.10 -3.69
CA CYS A 782 8.87 69.26 -3.68
C CYS A 782 7.73 69.05 -2.67
N THR A 783 7.43 70.05 -1.85
CA THR A 783 6.37 69.96 -0.83
C THR A 783 5.15 70.79 -1.22
N GLU A 784 3.96 70.26 -0.96
CA GLU A 784 2.70 70.99 -1.09
C GLU A 784 2.56 72.03 0.04
N ASN A 785 2.52 73.32 -0.30
CA ASN A 785 2.33 74.40 0.67
C ASN A 785 1.10 75.25 0.35
N GLU A 786 0.46 75.79 1.38
CA GLU A 786 -0.67 76.71 1.22
C GLU A 786 -0.24 77.95 0.42
N GLY A 787 -1.05 78.31 -0.57
CA GLY A 787 -0.81 79.50 -1.37
C GLY A 787 -1.00 80.78 -0.56
N LEU A 788 -0.05 81.71 -0.63
CA LEU A 788 -0.18 83.04 -0.03
C LEU A 788 -1.39 83.78 -0.64
N SER A 789 -2.41 84.03 0.19
CA SER A 789 -3.62 84.79 -0.19
C SER A 789 -3.57 86.26 0.21
N THR A 790 -2.44 86.72 0.75
CA THR A 790 -2.22 88.12 1.13
C THR A 790 -2.05 88.99 -0.12
N ASN A 791 -2.89 90.02 -0.25
CA ASN A 791 -2.76 91.01 -1.32
C ASN A 791 -1.34 91.60 -1.37
N GLY A 792 -0.76 91.68 -2.57
CA GLY A 792 0.60 92.17 -2.79
C GLY A 792 1.69 91.09 -2.80
N TYR A 793 1.36 89.82 -2.48
CA TYR A 793 2.32 88.71 -2.54
C TYR A 793 2.03 87.78 -3.71
N ALA A 794 3.11 87.32 -4.36
CA ALA A 794 3.04 86.32 -5.42
C ALA A 794 4.34 85.50 -5.44
N TYR A 795 4.28 84.31 -6.02
CA TYR A 795 5.45 83.47 -6.26
C TYR A 795 5.92 83.64 -7.70
N ILE A 796 7.22 83.53 -7.95
CA ILE A 796 7.72 83.51 -9.33
C ILE A 796 7.37 82.16 -9.96
N ASP A 797 6.69 82.18 -11.10
CA ASP A 797 6.33 80.96 -11.82
C ASP A 797 7.58 80.34 -12.47
N ALA A 798 7.92 79.13 -12.04
CA ALA A 798 9.04 78.37 -12.56
C ALA A 798 8.87 77.95 -14.03
N VAL A 799 7.63 77.84 -14.49
CA VAL A 799 7.29 77.28 -15.81
C VAL A 799 7.37 78.36 -16.88
N THR A 800 6.73 79.51 -16.63
CA THR A 800 6.63 80.59 -17.62
C THR A 800 7.45 81.79 -17.18
N LYS A 801 8.60 82.00 -17.84
CA LYS A 801 9.49 83.14 -17.55
C LYS A 801 8.74 84.47 -17.62
N GLY A 802 8.76 85.23 -16.52
CA GLY A 802 8.09 86.52 -16.41
C GLY A 802 6.64 86.43 -15.92
N ASN A 803 6.12 85.25 -15.61
CA ASN A 803 4.85 85.09 -14.91
C ASN A 803 5.04 85.01 -13.39
N VAL A 804 3.96 85.25 -12.66
CA VAL A 804 3.84 85.03 -11.22
C VAL A 804 2.63 84.16 -10.90
N ILE A 805 2.73 83.31 -9.87
CA ILE A 805 1.62 82.53 -9.31
C ILE A 805 0.96 83.36 -8.21
N ILE A 806 -0.34 83.64 -8.39
CA ILE A 806 -1.15 84.42 -7.45
C ILE A 806 -2.28 83.52 -6.94
N CYS A 807 -2.41 83.43 -5.62
CA CYS A 807 -3.46 82.68 -4.94
C CYS A 807 -4.50 83.64 -4.36
N LYS A 808 -5.76 83.49 -4.75
CA LYS A 808 -6.85 84.37 -4.30
C LYS A 808 -7.77 83.61 -3.39
N SER A 809 -8.03 84.13 -2.18
CA SER A 809 -9.13 83.66 -1.35
C SER A 809 -10.44 84.20 -1.92
N ASN A 810 -11.44 83.34 -2.15
CA ASN A 810 -12.79 83.76 -2.54
C ASN A 810 -13.56 84.39 -1.36
N ALA A 811 -12.95 85.35 -0.66
CA ALA A 811 -13.59 86.13 0.40
C ALA A 811 -14.09 87.47 -0.15
N GLY A 812 -15.32 87.46 -0.69
CA GLY A 812 -16.22 88.62 -0.66
C GLY A 812 -16.32 89.50 -1.91
N SER A 813 -17.31 89.22 -2.76
CA SER A 813 -18.26 90.25 -3.21
C SER A 813 -19.55 89.59 -3.74
N ALA A 814 -20.53 89.42 -2.86
CA ALA A 814 -21.89 89.10 -3.25
C ALA A 814 -22.79 90.29 -2.90
N THR A 815 -22.96 91.21 -3.85
CA THR A 815 -24.25 91.89 -4.03
C THR A 815 -24.95 91.21 -5.20
N PRO A 816 -26.25 90.88 -5.09
CA PRO A 816 -26.88 89.90 -5.97
C PRO A 816 -27.25 90.49 -7.33
N SER A 817 -26.89 89.79 -8.40
CA SER A 817 -27.54 89.89 -9.70
C SER A 817 -27.91 88.48 -10.17
N THR A 818 -29.18 88.33 -10.53
CA THR A 818 -29.94 87.11 -10.68
C THR A 818 -29.61 86.29 -11.94
N LYS A 819 -29.49 84.96 -11.77
CA LYS A 819 -30.11 83.84 -12.55
C LYS A 819 -29.14 82.69 -12.83
N SER A 820 -29.26 81.58 -12.09
CA SER A 820 -29.64 80.24 -12.60
C SER A 820 -29.33 79.15 -11.56
N SER A 821 -30.15 78.12 -11.55
CA SER A 821 -30.46 77.16 -10.48
C SER A 821 -29.73 75.81 -10.57
N LYS A 822 -29.16 75.31 -9.46
CA LYS A 822 -29.64 74.14 -8.65
C LYS A 822 -28.60 73.75 -7.57
N ARG A 823 -29.09 73.46 -6.35
CA ARG A 823 -28.39 73.00 -5.12
C ARG A 823 -28.21 71.46 -5.12
N ASP A 824 -27.45 70.76 -4.26
CA ASP A 824 -27.12 70.85 -2.81
C ASP A 824 -25.69 70.26 -2.55
N GLY A 825 -24.92 70.50 -1.47
CA GLY A 825 -25.10 71.24 -0.23
C GLY A 825 -23.83 71.27 0.64
N ASN A 826 -23.57 72.45 1.23
CA ASN A 826 -22.90 72.77 2.51
C ASN A 826 -21.41 72.45 2.77
N ASN A 827 -20.51 73.39 2.48
CA ASN A 827 -19.77 74.14 3.52
C ASN A 827 -19.24 75.45 2.93
N SER A 828 -19.49 76.57 3.61
CA SER A 828 -18.88 77.86 3.31
C SER A 828 -17.41 77.81 3.70
N SER A 829 -16.55 77.37 2.78
CA SER A 829 -15.10 77.53 2.87
C SER A 829 -14.68 78.49 1.78
N SER A 830 -13.98 79.56 2.15
CA SER A 830 -13.27 80.43 1.21
C SER A 830 -12.26 79.58 0.44
N THR A 831 -12.61 79.12 -0.76
CA THR A 831 -11.64 78.37 -1.58
C THR A 831 -10.60 79.34 -2.08
N THR A 832 -9.38 79.18 -1.59
CA THR A 832 -8.21 79.81 -2.19
C THR A 832 -7.95 79.12 -3.52
N THR A 833 -7.65 79.86 -4.59
CA THR A 833 -7.28 79.27 -5.88
C THR A 833 -6.07 80.00 -6.45
N CYS A 834 -5.04 79.23 -6.78
CA CYS A 834 -3.79 79.70 -7.36
C CYS A 834 -3.86 79.68 -8.89
N SER A 835 -3.26 80.69 -9.54
CA SER A 835 -3.18 80.77 -11.00
C SER A 835 -1.92 81.52 -11.45
N SER A 836 -1.31 81.10 -12.56
CA SER A 836 -0.18 81.81 -13.20
C SER A 836 -0.68 82.97 -14.05
N GLN A 837 -0.08 84.15 -13.89
CA GLN A 837 -0.45 85.39 -14.61
C GLN A 837 0.79 86.14 -15.12
N SER A 838 0.67 86.82 -16.26
CA SER A 838 1.75 87.65 -16.83
C SER A 838 2.04 88.86 -15.96
N SER A 839 3.32 89.11 -15.64
CA SER A 839 3.76 90.30 -14.87
C SER A 839 3.48 91.66 -15.53
N GLY A 840 2.99 91.68 -16.78
CA GLY A 840 2.65 92.89 -17.53
C GLY A 840 1.28 93.52 -17.20
N ALA A 841 0.50 92.96 -16.26
CA ALA A 841 -0.71 93.61 -15.77
C ALA A 841 -0.35 94.77 -14.81
N LYS A 842 -0.90 95.95 -15.08
CA LYS A 842 -0.65 97.25 -14.43
C LYS A 842 -0.47 97.16 -12.89
N PRO A 843 0.58 97.77 -12.30
CA PRO A 843 0.98 97.53 -10.92
C PRO A 843 0.01 98.15 -9.92
N ALA A 844 -0.47 97.35 -8.99
CA ALA A 844 -0.74 97.78 -7.62
C ALA A 844 0.18 96.95 -6.74
N ASP A 845 1.31 97.56 -6.34
CA ASP A 845 2.25 97.14 -5.29
C ASP A 845 2.26 95.63 -4.98
N THR A 846 2.98 94.86 -5.80
CA THR A 846 3.28 93.46 -5.50
C THR A 846 4.78 93.29 -5.27
N THR A 847 5.15 92.98 -4.03
CA THR A 847 6.52 92.57 -3.67
C THR A 847 6.62 91.07 -3.93
N ALA A 848 7.33 90.68 -4.99
CA ALA A 848 7.64 89.27 -5.22
C ALA A 848 8.52 88.76 -4.07
N LYS A 849 8.24 87.56 -3.55
CA LYS A 849 9.14 86.91 -2.61
C LYS A 849 10.36 86.42 -3.39
N THR A 850 11.41 87.24 -3.42
CA THR A 850 12.77 86.85 -3.84
C THR A 850 13.66 86.86 -2.62
N THR A 851 14.15 85.70 -2.18
CA THR A 851 15.32 85.60 -1.30
C THR A 851 16.06 84.32 -1.59
#